data_AF-A0A918JEN6-F1
#
_entry.id   AF-A0A918JEN6-F1
#
_cell.length_a   1.000
_cell.length_b   1.000
_cell.length_c   1.000
_cell.angle_alpha   90.00
_cell.angle_beta   90.00
_cell.angle_gamma   90.00
#
_symmetry.space_group_name_H-M   'P 1'
#
loop_
_entity.id
_entity.type
_entity.pdbx_description
1 polymer ?
#
loop_
_entity_poly.entity_id
_entity_poly.type
_entity_poly.pdbx_seq_one_letter_code
_entity_poly.pdbx_strand_id
1 'polypeptide(L)'
;MKKIFVANRGEIAVRILRAIRDLGMHSVAAYSSDDSNSRHRILADSSVALNGEGPAAYINIDAIIAAAKKENCDAIHPGYGFLSERPDFAQACADAGITFIGPEVKQLALFGDKGSALKLARECGVPVMPATHGGATLEEIVRFFDEQGGVGIVIKAVGGGGGRGMRVVKSKAEIPELYARCRSEAMSAFGVNALYAERLVNRARHIEVQIVGDGTHVVALGERDCTLQRRFQKVVEIAPSPVLKAELRTEILAAASKLASKVNYRSLGTFEFLVEEDEDGVQTDFVFIEANPRLQVEHTITEQVFGLDLVALQIGIAQGKSLEALGVNPVSPPQMKGYAIQVRVTAESMDANGLARPAYGRLERFDPPTGPDVRVDTHAYSGYCPPPAFDTLLAKMIVSSTSDDFSNVVRRLRRSLDEFRVVGVSTNIYLLKALVDRDDFLHQKNHTRYIESILEELVVNASQIESEQNAKDQLINETTRTATSPMAVNNVIHEVLDEGLVATRAPLSGRIVEISVEIGDFVLKGQLIAVIDAMKMEHSVIAEFNGRVTEVRANKGNQTVDGDILVVLEQDLEDSDEKVAVETIDLTAIRPDLQAVLDRHSILYDDARPDAVAKRRARGQRTARENIADLCDDDSFVEYGALVVAAQASRRTKEDLIVNTPADGIVTGIGNINGDMFDYDQSLSAVMAYDATVLAGTQGKRNHIKTDRLVERARRDEMPFVLFAEGGGGRPGDVDFPFISGLYQPSFAALAELSGEVPLLGIVSGRCFAGNAAFLGVCDVIIADKNSNIGMAGPAMIEGGGLGIYKPEDIGPANVQFANGVIDVLVENEAEAVTVAKHYLSMFQGRAKDWSAPNPLELRHVVPENRLRVYDSRKVIEGIADVGSVLMLRSGFGLGMHTALARVEGQPVGIIANNPQHLGGAIDADAADKAARFMNLCDVHGLPIISLIDTPGFMVGPDEEAKAQVRHVSRMFVTAAKLRVAILAIALRKGYGLGAMAMAGGSFRSASCSVSWPTGEFGPMGLEGSIRLGFKKELDSVPDGPERKALYDQLVARAYERGHAINVASTTEIDAVIDPAETRTWIRQGIASASLRASRPRRSFIDTW
;
A
#
# COMPACT_ATOMS: atom_id res chain seq x y z
N MET A 1 -1.08 24.11 44.02
CA MET A 1 -1.47 24.19 42.60
C MET A 1 -2.54 25.26 42.43
N LYS A 2 -2.24 26.31 41.67
CA LYS A 2 -3.10 27.48 41.38
C LYS A 2 -3.17 27.79 39.89
N LYS A 3 -2.12 27.48 39.11
CA LYS A 3 -2.04 27.71 37.65
C LYS A 3 -1.69 26.41 36.93
N ILE A 4 -2.53 25.99 35.98
CA ILE A 4 -2.41 24.72 35.26
C ILE A 4 -2.21 24.99 33.77
N PHE A 5 -1.20 24.35 33.18
CA PHE A 5 -0.93 24.36 31.75
C PHE A 5 -1.64 23.18 31.08
N VAL A 6 -2.44 23.45 30.05
CA VAL A 6 -3.15 22.44 29.28
C VAL A 6 -2.32 22.12 28.03
N ALA A 7 -1.61 20.99 28.07
CA ALA A 7 -0.75 20.51 27.00
C ALA A 7 -1.54 19.66 25.99
N ASN A 8 -2.65 20.21 25.50
CA ASN A 8 -3.53 19.55 24.53
C ASN A 8 -4.37 20.61 23.79
N ARG A 9 -5.20 20.17 22.85
CA ARG A 9 -6.05 21.02 22.01
C ARG A 9 -7.45 20.46 21.81
N GLY A 10 -8.25 21.14 20.98
CA GLY A 10 -9.57 20.65 20.57
C GLY A 10 -10.56 20.54 21.73
N GLU A 11 -11.44 19.54 21.67
CA GLU A 11 -12.53 19.36 22.65
C GLU A 11 -11.99 19.12 24.06
N ILE A 12 -10.97 18.28 24.22
CA ILE A 12 -10.47 17.95 25.55
C ILE A 12 -9.83 19.12 26.26
N ALA A 13 -9.14 20.00 25.52
CA ALA A 13 -8.63 21.23 26.09
C ALA A 13 -9.79 22.10 26.61
N VAL A 14 -10.88 22.23 25.84
CA VAL A 14 -12.09 22.94 26.32
C VAL A 14 -12.66 22.30 27.59
N ARG A 15 -12.78 20.96 27.63
CA ARG A 15 -13.28 20.22 28.79
C ARG A 15 -12.43 20.42 30.05
N ILE A 16 -11.10 20.41 29.90
CA ILE A 16 -10.16 20.64 31.00
C ILE A 16 -10.23 22.07 31.49
N LEU A 17 -10.24 23.04 30.58
CA LEU A 17 -10.32 24.47 30.92
C LEU A 17 -11.59 24.80 31.72
N ARG A 18 -12.72 24.18 31.37
CA ARG A 18 -13.98 24.31 32.15
C ARG A 18 -13.82 23.81 33.59
N ALA A 19 -13.25 22.61 33.79
CA ALA A 19 -13.00 22.09 35.14
C ALA A 19 -12.03 22.96 35.95
N ILE A 20 -10.94 23.44 35.33
CA ILE A 20 -9.98 24.34 35.99
C ILE A 20 -10.68 25.61 36.46
N ARG A 21 -11.56 26.18 35.63
CA ARG A 21 -12.34 27.37 35.96
C ARG A 21 -13.33 27.11 37.10
N ASP A 22 -14.06 26.00 37.08
CA ASP A 22 -15.00 25.64 38.14
C ASP A 22 -14.30 25.40 39.49
N LEU A 23 -13.04 24.96 39.46
CA LEU A 23 -12.18 24.84 40.63
C LEU A 23 -11.52 26.16 41.07
N GLY A 24 -11.80 27.28 40.37
CA GLY A 24 -11.26 28.60 40.69
C GLY A 24 -9.74 28.72 40.48
N MET A 25 -9.17 27.94 39.56
CA MET A 25 -7.74 27.97 39.22
C MET A 25 -7.50 28.69 37.89
N HIS A 26 -6.27 29.15 37.68
CA HIS A 26 -5.85 29.78 36.43
C HIS A 26 -5.41 28.74 35.40
N SER A 27 -5.75 28.99 34.15
CA SER A 27 -5.48 28.12 33.02
C SER A 27 -4.56 28.76 31.97
N VAL A 28 -3.67 27.94 31.40
CA VAL A 28 -2.84 28.29 30.24
C VAL A 28 -3.07 27.29 29.13
N ALA A 29 -3.49 27.73 27.95
CA ALA A 29 -3.64 26.87 26.77
C ALA A 29 -2.39 26.90 25.88
N ALA A 30 -1.93 25.74 25.42
CA ALA A 30 -0.93 25.65 24.36
C ALA A 30 -1.62 25.63 22.98
N TYR A 31 -1.08 26.36 21.99
CA TYR A 31 -1.61 26.32 20.62
C TYR A 31 -0.51 26.35 19.55
N SER A 32 -0.69 25.64 18.43
CA SER A 32 0.12 25.78 17.21
C SER A 32 -0.42 26.90 16.31
N SER A 33 0.33 27.33 15.29
CA SER A 33 -0.11 28.44 14.40
C SER A 33 -1.41 28.13 13.66
N ASP A 34 -1.60 26.88 13.22
CA ASP A 34 -2.81 26.39 12.56
C ASP A 34 -3.99 26.19 13.51
N ASP A 35 -3.78 26.13 14.83
CA ASP A 35 -4.84 26.03 15.84
C ASP A 35 -5.20 27.38 16.50
N SER A 36 -4.73 28.47 15.91
CA SER A 36 -4.85 29.84 16.45
C SER A 36 -6.30 30.32 16.65
N ASN A 37 -7.27 29.78 15.90
CA ASN A 37 -8.69 30.11 16.01
C ASN A 37 -9.51 29.09 16.82
N SER A 38 -8.85 28.13 17.48
CA SER A 38 -9.51 27.09 18.25
C SER A 38 -10.15 27.61 19.53
N ARG A 39 -11.32 27.06 19.88
CA ARG A 39 -12.14 27.53 21.01
C ARG A 39 -11.42 27.46 22.36
N HIS A 40 -10.53 26.49 22.54
CA HIS A 40 -9.79 26.33 23.80
C HIS A 40 -8.86 27.53 24.08
N ARG A 41 -8.28 28.14 23.05
CA ARG A 41 -7.44 29.34 23.17
C ARG A 41 -8.24 30.52 23.72
N ILE A 42 -9.48 30.69 23.25
CA ILE A 42 -10.39 31.76 23.66
C ILE A 42 -10.87 31.54 25.10
N LEU A 43 -11.03 30.28 25.52
CA LEU A 43 -11.55 29.94 26.84
C LEU A 43 -10.50 29.97 27.95
N ALA A 44 -9.21 29.84 27.65
CA ALA A 44 -8.16 29.87 28.66
C ALA A 44 -7.89 31.30 29.19
N ASP A 45 -7.41 31.43 30.41
CA ASP A 45 -7.06 32.74 30.99
C ASP A 45 -5.82 33.35 30.32
N SER A 46 -4.96 32.50 29.77
CA SER A 46 -3.83 32.88 28.93
C SER A 46 -3.52 31.78 27.93
N SER A 47 -2.81 32.10 26.84
CA SER A 47 -2.40 31.11 25.84
C SER A 47 -0.98 31.35 25.34
N VAL A 48 -0.26 30.26 25.07
CA VAL A 48 1.13 30.27 24.59
C VAL A 48 1.22 29.56 23.24
N ALA A 49 1.82 30.24 22.27
CA ALA A 49 2.12 29.65 20.97
C ALA A 49 3.28 28.66 21.11
N LEU A 50 3.09 27.45 20.61
CA LEU A 50 4.13 26.45 20.41
C LEU A 50 4.77 26.67 19.04
N ASN A 51 6.07 26.42 18.93
CA ASN A 51 6.77 26.48 17.65
C ASN A 51 6.37 25.28 16.79
N GLY A 52 5.82 25.53 15.59
CA GLY A 52 5.45 24.50 14.62
C GLY A 52 3.95 24.48 14.31
N GLU A 53 3.58 23.58 13.40
CA GLU A 53 2.22 23.36 12.91
C GLU A 53 1.78 21.92 13.15
N GLY A 54 0.47 21.72 13.27
CA GLY A 54 -0.14 20.40 13.40
C GLY A 54 0.24 19.65 14.68
N PRO A 55 0.05 18.31 14.70
CA PRO A 55 0.32 17.46 15.85
C PRO A 55 1.75 17.52 16.41
N ALA A 56 2.74 17.84 15.56
CA ALA A 56 4.15 17.87 15.93
C ALA A 56 4.45 18.91 17.03
N ALA A 57 3.71 20.02 17.06
CA ALA A 57 3.87 21.06 18.08
C ALA A 57 3.54 20.53 19.49
N TYR A 58 2.52 19.68 19.60
CA TYR A 58 2.00 19.16 20.88
C TYR A 58 2.73 17.94 21.44
N ILE A 59 3.72 17.41 20.70
CA ILE A 59 4.58 16.30 21.16
C ILE A 59 6.00 16.74 21.54
N ASN A 60 6.30 18.04 21.43
CA ASN A 60 7.61 18.58 21.79
C ASN A 60 7.69 18.82 23.32
N ILE A 61 8.23 17.83 24.04
CA ILE A 61 8.38 17.86 25.50
C ILE A 61 9.14 19.11 25.96
N ASP A 62 10.30 19.41 25.37
CA ASP A 62 11.15 20.52 25.79
C ASP A 62 10.44 21.87 25.62
N ALA A 63 9.74 22.05 24.50
CA ALA A 63 8.98 23.27 24.24
C ALA A 63 7.82 23.45 25.24
N ILE A 64 7.10 22.38 25.56
CA ILE A 64 5.99 22.41 26.52
C ILE A 64 6.49 22.71 27.93
N ILE A 65 7.56 22.05 28.37
CA ILE A 65 8.18 22.31 29.68
C ILE A 65 8.70 23.75 29.77
N ALA A 66 9.36 24.24 28.72
CA ALA A 66 9.84 25.62 28.67
C ALA A 66 8.69 26.63 28.72
N ALA A 67 7.60 26.39 27.98
CA ALA A 67 6.39 27.22 28.00
C ALA A 67 5.73 27.25 29.39
N ALA A 68 5.54 26.08 30.01
CA ALA A 68 4.94 25.97 31.35
C ALA A 68 5.81 26.65 32.42
N LYS A 69 7.14 26.52 32.34
CA LYS A 69 8.08 27.23 33.23
C LYS A 69 8.00 28.74 33.04
N LYS A 70 8.02 29.22 31.80
CA LYS A 70 7.91 30.65 31.48
C LYS A 70 6.63 31.27 32.03
N GLU A 71 5.53 30.51 32.00
CA GLU A 71 4.23 30.92 32.53
C GLU A 71 4.07 30.69 34.04
N ASN A 72 5.08 30.13 34.73
CA ASN A 72 5.03 29.80 36.16
C ASN A 72 3.84 28.88 36.50
N CYS A 73 3.57 27.87 35.68
CA CYS A 73 2.53 26.88 35.94
C CYS A 73 2.97 25.89 37.03
N ASP A 74 2.06 25.58 37.96
CA ASP A 74 2.30 24.59 39.01
C ASP A 74 2.17 23.16 38.50
N ALA A 75 1.39 22.96 37.43
CA ALA A 75 1.04 21.65 36.91
C ALA A 75 0.75 21.66 35.42
N ILE A 76 0.88 20.50 34.78
CA ILE A 76 0.49 20.27 33.39
C ILE A 76 -0.59 19.19 33.33
N HIS A 77 -1.70 19.50 32.64
CA HIS A 77 -2.73 18.54 32.28
C HIS A 77 -2.53 18.13 30.81
N PRO A 78 -2.22 16.85 30.52
CA PRO A 78 -1.96 16.40 29.16
C PRO A 78 -3.23 15.97 28.41
N GLY A 79 -4.35 15.75 29.11
CA GLY A 79 -5.60 15.30 28.49
C GLY A 79 -5.51 13.86 27.98
N TYR A 80 -5.88 13.64 26.72
CA TYR A 80 -5.75 12.36 26.02
C TYR A 80 -5.01 12.51 24.69
N GLY A 81 -4.31 11.47 24.25
CA GLY A 81 -3.42 11.56 23.09
C GLY A 81 -2.17 12.41 23.36
N PHE A 82 -1.40 12.69 22.30
CA PHE A 82 -0.11 13.38 22.41
C PHE A 82 0.81 12.78 23.49
N LEU A 83 1.05 13.52 24.57
CA LEU A 83 1.98 13.15 25.64
C LEU A 83 1.29 12.56 26.88
N SER A 84 -0.02 12.30 26.84
CA SER A 84 -0.80 11.88 28.03
C SER A 84 -0.39 10.54 28.63
N GLU A 85 0.24 9.67 27.85
CA GLU A 85 0.69 8.35 28.29
C GLU A 85 2.22 8.24 28.38
N ARG A 86 2.96 9.34 28.15
CA ARG A 86 4.41 9.35 28.00
C ARG A 86 5.12 9.42 29.36
N PRO A 87 5.81 8.35 29.82
CA PRO A 87 6.48 8.36 31.13
C PRO A 87 7.64 9.36 31.18
N ASP A 88 8.34 9.56 30.05
CA ASP A 88 9.41 10.54 29.91
C ASP A 88 8.91 11.99 30.00
N PHE A 89 7.68 12.27 29.54
CA PHE A 89 7.07 13.58 29.73
C PHE A 89 6.70 13.83 31.20
N ALA A 90 6.10 12.84 31.87
CA ALA A 90 5.80 12.94 33.29
C ALA A 90 7.09 13.08 34.14
N GLN A 91 8.17 12.39 33.74
CA GLN A 91 9.49 12.56 34.37
C GLN A 91 10.06 13.96 34.12
N ALA A 92 9.97 14.48 32.90
CA ALA A 92 10.41 15.84 32.58
C ALA A 92 9.62 16.90 33.36
N CYS A 93 8.32 16.68 33.61
CA CYS A 93 7.52 17.52 34.50
C CYS A 93 8.08 17.48 35.94
N ALA A 94 8.35 16.28 36.48
CA ALA A 94 8.92 16.11 37.81
C ALA A 94 10.30 16.78 37.95
N ASP A 95 11.19 16.60 36.98
CA ASP A 95 12.53 17.21 36.93
C ASP A 95 12.44 18.74 36.82
N ALA A 96 11.37 19.25 36.21
CA ALA A 96 11.05 20.66 36.12
C ALA A 96 10.41 21.25 37.39
N GLY A 97 10.05 20.43 38.37
CA GLY A 97 9.28 20.86 39.55
C GLY A 97 7.81 21.18 39.25
N ILE A 98 7.25 20.65 38.16
CA ILE A 98 5.87 20.85 37.71
C ILE A 98 5.08 19.56 37.93
N THR A 99 3.91 19.64 38.56
CA THR A 99 3.08 18.46 38.79
C THR A 99 2.44 17.96 37.50
N PHE A 100 2.70 16.73 37.11
CA PHE A 100 1.95 16.05 36.06
C PHE A 100 0.55 15.63 36.57
N ILE A 101 -0.52 16.07 35.91
CA ILE A 101 -1.90 15.70 36.27
C ILE A 101 -2.25 14.40 35.54
N GLY A 102 -1.89 13.29 36.16
CA GLY A 102 -2.08 11.93 35.64
C GLY A 102 -1.46 10.90 36.60
N PRO A 103 -1.34 9.64 36.17
CA PRO A 103 -0.68 8.60 36.97
C PRO A 103 0.80 8.86 37.20
N GLU A 104 1.39 8.17 38.17
CA GLU A 104 2.82 8.30 38.46
C GLU A 104 3.68 7.76 37.31
N VAL A 105 4.93 8.25 37.18
CA VAL A 105 5.88 7.82 36.14
C VAL A 105 5.99 6.29 36.05
N LYS A 106 6.08 5.61 37.20
CA LYS A 106 6.15 4.15 37.27
C LYS A 106 4.86 3.47 36.79
N GLN A 107 3.70 4.09 37.02
CA GLN A 107 2.39 3.56 36.60
C GLN A 107 2.19 3.78 35.10
N LEU A 108 2.60 4.95 34.57
CA LEU A 108 2.64 5.21 33.13
C LEU A 108 3.58 4.22 32.42
N ALA A 109 4.77 3.97 32.96
CA ALA A 109 5.70 3.00 32.38
C ALA A 109 5.13 1.56 32.43
N LEU A 110 4.44 1.21 33.52
CA LEU A 110 3.85 -0.12 33.69
C LEU A 110 2.67 -0.38 32.75
N PHE A 111 1.74 0.56 32.64
CA PHE A 111 0.53 0.40 31.82
C PHE A 111 0.72 0.86 30.37
N GLY A 112 1.71 1.71 30.09
CA GLY A 112 2.13 2.07 28.73
C GLY A 112 2.89 0.95 28.02
N ASP A 113 3.38 -0.06 28.74
CA ASP A 113 3.90 -1.31 28.16
C ASP A 113 2.87 -2.44 28.31
N LYS A 114 2.27 -2.85 27.18
CA LYS A 114 1.24 -3.89 27.14
C LYS A 114 1.71 -5.21 27.75
N GLY A 115 2.99 -5.58 27.54
CA GLY A 115 3.55 -6.81 28.11
C GLY A 115 3.55 -6.81 29.64
N SER A 116 3.96 -5.69 30.24
CA SER A 116 3.99 -5.48 31.68
C SER A 116 2.59 -5.43 32.30
N ALA A 117 1.63 -4.78 31.63
CA ALA A 117 0.23 -4.77 32.07
C ALA A 117 -0.39 -6.19 32.07
N LEU A 118 -0.18 -6.97 31.00
CA LEU A 118 -0.65 -8.35 30.92
C LEU A 118 0.03 -9.26 31.95
N LYS A 119 1.31 -9.02 32.24
CA LYS A 119 2.03 -9.74 33.31
C LYS A 119 1.40 -9.47 34.68
N LEU A 120 1.12 -8.20 35.00
CA LEU A 120 0.43 -7.82 36.24
C LEU A 120 -0.95 -8.48 36.34
N ALA A 121 -1.71 -8.54 35.24
CA ALA A 121 -3.00 -9.22 35.20
C ALA A 121 -2.89 -10.70 35.56
N ARG A 122 -1.92 -11.43 34.98
CA ARG A 122 -1.65 -12.83 35.35
C ARG A 122 -1.26 -12.98 36.82
N GLU A 123 -0.40 -12.11 37.34
CA GLU A 123 0.00 -12.13 38.77
C GLU A 123 -1.20 -11.87 39.70
N CYS A 124 -2.16 -11.08 39.24
CA CYS A 124 -3.42 -10.83 39.94
C CYS A 124 -4.46 -11.92 39.70
N GLY A 125 -4.18 -12.96 38.90
CA GLY A 125 -5.17 -13.98 38.52
C GLY A 125 -6.36 -13.40 37.76
N VAL A 126 -6.17 -12.29 37.05
CA VAL A 126 -7.16 -11.73 36.12
C VAL A 126 -7.00 -12.44 34.78
N PRO A 127 -8.09 -12.95 34.16
CA PRO A 127 -8.03 -13.58 32.85
C PRO A 127 -7.40 -12.64 31.81
N VAL A 128 -6.44 -13.15 31.05
CA VAL A 128 -5.85 -12.45 29.90
C VAL A 128 -6.00 -13.30 28.66
N MET A 129 -6.00 -12.67 27.50
CA MET A 129 -6.04 -13.40 26.24
C MET A 129 -4.90 -14.42 26.21
N PRO A 130 -5.20 -15.72 25.99
CA PRO A 130 -4.18 -16.70 25.73
C PRO A 130 -3.31 -16.19 24.57
N ALA A 131 -2.00 -16.16 24.79
CA ALA A 131 -1.06 -15.65 23.81
C ALA A 131 0.31 -16.30 23.98
N THR A 132 1.05 -16.41 22.88
CA THR A 132 2.46 -16.77 22.92
C THR A 132 3.32 -15.59 23.37
N HIS A 133 4.58 -15.83 23.72
CA HIS A 133 5.51 -14.74 23.98
C HIS A 133 5.85 -13.96 22.70
N GLY A 134 6.34 -12.72 22.86
CA GLY A 134 6.93 -11.95 21.77
C GLY A 134 8.15 -12.67 21.18
N GLY A 135 8.22 -12.79 19.86
CA GLY A 135 9.25 -13.57 19.17
C GLY A 135 8.98 -15.07 19.14
N ALA A 136 7.72 -15.50 19.30
CA ALA A 136 7.35 -16.92 19.19
C ALA A 136 7.72 -17.47 17.80
N THR A 137 8.33 -18.64 17.81
CA THR A 137 8.69 -19.41 16.62
C THR A 137 7.44 -19.95 15.91
N LEU A 138 7.59 -20.38 14.67
CA LEU A 138 6.50 -21.00 13.94
C LEU A 138 5.99 -22.25 14.68
N GLU A 139 6.89 -23.08 15.22
CA GLU A 139 6.51 -24.28 15.98
C GLU A 139 5.69 -23.94 17.22
N GLU A 140 6.07 -22.88 17.95
CA GLU A 140 5.35 -22.44 19.14
C GLU A 140 3.95 -21.92 18.82
N ILE A 141 3.79 -21.22 17.69
CA ILE A 141 2.49 -20.74 17.23
C ILE A 141 1.61 -21.89 16.72
N VAL A 142 2.20 -22.89 16.06
CA VAL A 142 1.47 -24.10 15.67
C VAL A 142 1.00 -24.89 16.89
N ARG A 143 1.86 -25.05 17.91
CA ARG A 143 1.47 -25.67 19.18
C ARG A 143 0.37 -24.87 19.88
N PHE A 144 0.51 -23.55 19.93
CA PHE A 144 -0.50 -22.67 20.52
C PHE A 144 -1.84 -22.77 19.79
N PHE A 145 -1.86 -22.89 18.47
CA PHE A 145 -3.08 -23.14 17.70
C PHE A 145 -3.78 -24.44 18.10
N ASP A 146 -3.02 -25.53 18.25
CA ASP A 146 -3.56 -26.82 18.68
C ASP A 146 -4.18 -26.73 20.10
N GLU A 147 -3.54 -25.97 21.00
CA GLU A 147 -4.03 -25.71 22.36
C GLU A 147 -5.36 -24.91 22.37
N GLN A 148 -5.68 -24.14 21.31
CA GLN A 148 -6.93 -23.35 21.24
C GLN A 148 -8.15 -24.16 20.77
N GLY A 149 -8.01 -25.46 20.48
CA GLY A 149 -9.15 -26.36 20.27
C GLY A 149 -10.06 -26.03 19.08
N GLY A 150 -9.56 -25.35 18.05
CA GLY A 150 -10.30 -25.06 16.81
C GLY A 150 -10.92 -23.66 16.70
N VAL A 151 -10.80 -22.82 17.73
CA VAL A 151 -11.32 -21.43 17.72
C VAL A 151 -10.53 -20.51 16.76
N GLY A 152 -9.29 -20.88 16.45
CA GLY A 152 -8.36 -20.10 15.63
C GLY A 152 -7.46 -19.17 16.44
N ILE A 153 -6.51 -18.52 15.79
CA ILE A 153 -5.57 -17.57 16.40
C ILE A 153 -5.42 -16.31 15.54
N VAL A 154 -4.88 -15.23 16.11
CA VAL A 154 -4.42 -14.05 15.40
C VAL A 154 -2.93 -13.90 15.61
N ILE A 155 -2.14 -14.00 14.54
CA ILE A 155 -0.70 -13.72 14.56
C ILE A 155 -0.50 -12.21 14.44
N LYS A 156 0.25 -11.59 15.34
CA LYS A 156 0.49 -10.15 15.45
C LYS A 156 1.98 -9.82 15.53
N ALA A 157 2.36 -8.67 14.99
CA ALA A 157 3.68 -8.08 15.15
C ALA A 157 3.88 -7.49 16.55
N VAL A 158 5.06 -7.69 17.15
CA VAL A 158 5.46 -6.98 18.37
C VAL A 158 5.67 -5.51 18.03
N GLY A 159 4.82 -4.63 18.58
CA GLY A 159 4.86 -3.18 18.33
C GLY A 159 4.00 -2.69 17.16
N GLY A 160 3.21 -3.55 16.51
CA GLY A 160 2.29 -3.16 15.44
C GLY A 160 0.99 -2.53 15.95
N GLY A 161 0.56 -1.41 15.35
CA GLY A 161 -0.70 -0.72 15.65
C GLY A 161 -1.58 -0.52 14.41
N GLY A 162 -2.89 -0.31 14.60
CA GLY A 162 -3.82 0.08 13.52
C GLY A 162 -4.20 -1.02 12.52
N GLY A 163 -4.15 -2.29 12.92
CA GLY A 163 -4.57 -3.42 12.06
C GLY A 163 -3.55 -3.87 11.00
N ARG A 164 -2.39 -3.20 10.92
CA ARG A 164 -1.24 -3.59 10.09
C ARG A 164 -0.36 -4.58 10.84
N GLY A 165 0.14 -5.61 10.17
CA GLY A 165 0.92 -6.68 10.79
C GLY A 165 0.10 -7.63 11.68
N MET A 166 -1.15 -7.92 11.30
CA MET A 166 -1.98 -8.95 11.94
C MET A 166 -2.54 -9.94 10.91
N ARG A 167 -2.67 -11.22 11.27
CA ARG A 167 -3.27 -12.26 10.42
C ARG A 167 -4.15 -13.18 11.24
N VAL A 168 -5.42 -13.28 10.84
CA VAL A 168 -6.37 -14.26 11.38
C VAL A 168 -6.05 -15.62 10.76
N VAL A 169 -5.88 -16.64 11.59
CA VAL A 169 -5.65 -18.02 11.19
C VAL A 169 -6.80 -18.87 11.73
N LYS A 170 -7.58 -19.50 10.85
CA LYS A 170 -8.67 -20.40 11.24
C LYS A 170 -8.33 -21.86 10.97
N SER A 171 -7.39 -22.14 10.07
CA SER A 171 -6.91 -23.48 9.77
C SER A 171 -5.42 -23.62 10.07
N LYS A 172 -5.04 -24.74 10.68
CA LYS A 172 -3.64 -25.08 10.99
C LYS A 172 -2.74 -25.01 9.75
N ALA A 173 -3.29 -25.36 8.58
CA ALA A 173 -2.56 -25.36 7.31
C ALA A 173 -2.10 -23.95 6.87
N GLU A 174 -2.78 -22.90 7.34
CA GLU A 174 -2.50 -21.51 6.95
C GLU A 174 -1.40 -20.87 7.82
N ILE A 175 -1.09 -21.45 9.00
CA ILE A 175 -0.17 -20.86 9.98
C ILE A 175 1.21 -20.55 9.39
N PRO A 176 1.89 -21.47 8.66
CA PRO A 176 3.23 -21.19 8.14
C PRO A 176 3.26 -20.00 7.17
N GLU A 177 2.26 -19.91 6.30
CA GLU A 177 2.15 -18.84 5.32
C GLU A 177 1.80 -17.51 5.97
N LEU A 178 0.81 -17.50 6.86
CA LEU A 178 0.34 -16.30 7.55
C LEU A 178 1.38 -15.78 8.55
N TYR A 179 2.14 -16.66 9.20
CA TYR A 179 3.29 -16.29 10.03
C TYR A 179 4.38 -15.60 9.20
N ALA A 180 4.76 -16.17 8.05
CA ALA A 180 5.77 -15.58 7.17
C ALA A 180 5.31 -14.22 6.61
N ARG A 181 4.05 -14.11 6.17
CA ARG A 181 3.46 -12.86 5.68
C ARG A 181 3.40 -11.79 6.77
N CYS A 182 2.92 -12.15 7.97
CA CYS A 182 2.85 -11.24 9.10
C CYS A 182 4.25 -10.75 9.51
N ARG A 183 5.26 -11.63 9.46
CA ARG A 183 6.66 -11.31 9.79
C ARG A 183 7.29 -10.36 8.78
N SER A 184 7.02 -10.60 7.49
CA SER A 184 7.52 -9.77 6.40
C SER A 184 6.91 -8.37 6.45
N GLU A 185 5.59 -8.29 6.66
CA GLU A 185 4.90 -7.01 6.81
C GLU A 185 5.37 -6.28 8.08
N ALA A 186 5.54 -6.98 9.20
CA ALA A 186 6.07 -6.40 10.43
C ALA A 186 7.48 -5.83 10.24
N MET A 187 8.34 -6.55 9.51
CA MET A 187 9.69 -6.11 9.21
C MET A 187 9.70 -4.88 8.29
N SER A 188 8.86 -4.87 7.25
CA SER A 188 8.77 -3.75 6.31
C SER A 188 8.14 -2.50 6.93
N ALA A 189 7.09 -2.67 7.73
CA ALA A 189 6.32 -1.57 8.30
C ALA A 189 6.91 -1.02 9.61
N PHE A 190 7.51 -1.87 10.45
CA PHE A 190 7.93 -1.52 11.81
C PHE A 190 9.41 -1.81 12.09
N GLY A 191 10.16 -2.41 11.16
CA GLY A 191 11.56 -2.78 11.36
C GLY A 191 11.77 -3.87 12.41
N VAL A 192 10.70 -4.57 12.81
CA VAL A 192 10.71 -5.60 13.87
C VAL A 192 10.11 -6.90 13.31
N ASN A 193 10.85 -8.00 13.41
CA ASN A 193 10.39 -9.32 12.96
C ASN A 193 9.83 -10.21 14.08
N ALA A 194 9.84 -9.72 15.32
CA ALA A 194 9.28 -10.45 16.44
C ALA A 194 7.75 -10.53 16.28
N LEU A 195 7.23 -11.74 16.25
CA LEU A 195 5.80 -12.03 16.17
C LEU A 195 5.32 -12.72 17.43
N TYR A 196 4.02 -12.66 17.68
CA TYR A 196 3.33 -13.46 18.69
C TYR A 196 1.94 -13.82 18.18
N ALA A 197 1.29 -14.82 18.77
CA ALA A 197 -0.08 -15.20 18.45
C ALA A 197 -0.97 -15.03 19.67
N GLU A 198 -2.18 -14.53 19.48
CA GLU A 198 -3.26 -14.48 20.47
C GLU A 198 -4.40 -15.40 20.01
N ARG A 199 -5.24 -15.90 20.92
CA ARG A 199 -6.46 -16.61 20.54
C ARG A 199 -7.38 -15.71 19.72
N LEU A 200 -8.02 -16.26 18.69
CA LEU A 200 -8.96 -15.51 17.86
C LEU A 200 -10.27 -15.31 18.60
N VAL A 201 -10.74 -14.06 18.61
CA VAL A 201 -12.08 -13.70 19.08
C VAL A 201 -12.92 -13.28 17.87
N ASN A 202 -13.89 -14.11 17.50
CA ASN A 202 -14.75 -13.87 16.35
C ASN A 202 -15.83 -12.82 16.67
N ARG A 203 -16.47 -12.96 17.83
CA ARG A 203 -17.52 -12.08 18.35
C ARG A 203 -17.19 -11.74 19.79
N ALA A 204 -17.15 -10.44 20.08
CA ALA A 204 -16.97 -9.96 21.43
C ALA A 204 -17.60 -8.59 21.63
N ARG A 205 -17.84 -8.27 22.89
CA ARG A 205 -18.10 -6.91 23.37
C ARG A 205 -16.83 -6.31 23.93
N HIS A 206 -16.63 -5.03 23.65
CA HIS A 206 -15.54 -4.26 24.23
C HIS A 206 -16.08 -3.53 25.46
N ILE A 207 -15.71 -4.01 26.65
CA ILE A 207 -16.14 -3.47 27.93
C ILE A 207 -14.98 -2.78 28.63
N GLU A 208 -15.21 -1.58 29.13
CA GLU A 208 -14.21 -0.80 29.86
C GLU A 208 -14.64 -0.54 31.27
N VAL A 209 -13.70 -0.40 32.21
CA VAL A 209 -13.98 -0.01 33.59
C VAL A 209 -13.26 1.29 33.93
N GLN A 210 -14.02 2.27 34.42
CA GLN A 210 -13.44 3.51 34.95
C GLN A 210 -12.81 3.27 36.32
N ILE A 211 -11.51 3.49 36.42
CA ILE A 211 -10.76 3.48 37.68
C ILE A 211 -10.50 4.92 38.14
N VAL A 212 -10.65 5.12 39.46
CA VAL A 212 -10.23 6.33 40.18
C VAL A 212 -9.42 5.90 41.40
N GLY A 213 -8.20 6.40 41.55
CA GLY A 213 -7.36 6.08 42.72
C GLY A 213 -6.58 7.28 43.24
N ASP A 214 -6.38 7.36 44.55
CA ASP A 214 -5.62 8.42 45.22
C ASP A 214 -4.20 8.00 45.62
N GLY A 215 -3.78 6.77 45.28
CA GLY A 215 -2.52 6.16 45.68
C GLY A 215 -2.60 5.37 47.00
N THR A 216 -3.74 5.40 47.70
CA THR A 216 -4.01 4.57 48.89
C THR A 216 -5.27 3.73 48.70
N HIS A 217 -6.31 4.32 48.12
CA HIS A 217 -7.58 3.69 47.79
C HIS A 217 -7.82 3.74 46.28
N VAL A 218 -8.56 2.74 45.80
CA VAL A 218 -8.94 2.58 44.41
C VAL A 218 -10.41 2.22 44.35
N VAL A 219 -11.14 2.87 43.45
CA VAL A 219 -12.56 2.61 43.16
C VAL A 219 -12.72 2.32 41.67
N ALA A 220 -13.33 1.18 41.36
CA ALA A 220 -13.93 0.93 40.04
C ALA A 220 -15.34 1.52 40.05
N LEU A 221 -15.57 2.61 39.32
CA LEU A 221 -16.86 3.29 39.34
C LEU A 221 -17.93 2.44 38.65
N GLY A 222 -17.71 2.09 37.40
CA GLY A 222 -18.63 1.30 36.58
C GLY A 222 -18.09 1.08 35.19
N GLU A 223 -18.84 0.33 34.39
CA GLU A 223 -18.43 -0.07 33.06
C GLU A 223 -18.98 0.80 31.92
N ARG A 224 -18.28 0.78 30.79
CA ARG A 224 -18.73 1.31 29.50
C ARG A 224 -18.68 0.22 28.44
N ASP A 225 -19.69 0.19 27.58
CA ASP A 225 -19.74 -0.63 26.37
C ASP A 225 -19.24 0.21 25.18
N CYS A 226 -18.07 -0.14 24.67
CA CYS A 226 -17.43 0.50 23.51
C CYS A 226 -17.43 -0.44 22.28
N THR A 227 -18.39 -1.37 22.21
CA THR A 227 -18.45 -2.41 21.19
C THR A 227 -18.67 -1.87 19.78
N LEU A 228 -19.41 -0.76 19.63
CA LEU A 228 -19.72 -0.16 18.33
C LEU A 228 -18.56 0.70 17.84
N GLN A 229 -17.64 0.04 17.12
CA GLN A 229 -16.44 0.61 16.54
C GLN A 229 -16.36 0.33 15.03
N ARG A 230 -15.63 1.19 14.30
CA ARG A 230 -15.29 1.03 12.88
C ARG A 230 -13.79 1.00 12.72
N ARG A 231 -13.21 -0.09 12.20
CA ARG A 231 -11.75 -0.27 12.05
C ARG A 231 -11.00 0.11 13.34
N PHE A 232 -11.54 -0.31 14.48
CA PHE A 232 -11.04 -0.02 15.84
C PHE A 232 -11.21 1.44 16.33
N GLN A 233 -11.89 2.30 15.57
CA GLN A 233 -12.30 3.63 16.05
C GLN A 233 -13.68 3.54 16.69
N LYS A 234 -13.80 3.91 17.96
CA LYS A 234 -15.07 3.93 18.69
C LYS A 234 -16.01 4.98 18.09
N VAL A 235 -17.26 4.59 17.82
CA VAL A 235 -18.29 5.45 17.20
C VAL A 235 -19.39 5.77 18.20
N VAL A 236 -19.81 4.75 18.96
CA VAL A 236 -20.84 4.85 20.00
C VAL A 236 -20.36 4.17 21.26
N GLU A 237 -20.54 4.84 22.40
CA GLU A 237 -20.22 4.32 23.72
C GLU A 237 -21.43 4.40 24.65
N ILE A 238 -21.63 3.39 25.50
CA ILE A 238 -22.82 3.27 26.36
C ILE A 238 -22.40 2.97 27.80
N ALA A 239 -23.01 3.61 28.80
CA ALA A 239 -22.82 3.29 30.21
C ALA A 239 -24.17 3.15 30.93
N PRO A 240 -24.43 2.08 31.69
CA PRO A 240 -23.76 0.78 31.62
C PRO A 240 -24.04 0.06 30.29
N SER A 241 -23.40 -1.08 30.07
CA SER A 241 -23.87 -2.00 29.01
C SER A 241 -25.27 -2.53 29.38
N PRO A 242 -26.28 -2.40 28.51
CA PRO A 242 -27.63 -2.88 28.80
C PRO A 242 -27.79 -4.40 28.68
N VAL A 243 -26.80 -5.08 28.10
CA VAL A 243 -26.85 -6.52 27.81
C VAL A 243 -25.77 -7.33 28.52
N LEU A 244 -24.83 -6.70 29.22
CA LEU A 244 -23.81 -7.40 30.00
C LEU A 244 -24.45 -8.14 31.19
N LYS A 245 -24.20 -9.45 31.29
CA LYS A 245 -24.67 -10.31 32.39
C LYS A 245 -24.18 -9.79 33.74
N ALA A 246 -25.04 -9.86 34.76
CA ALA A 246 -24.77 -9.30 36.08
C ALA A 246 -23.54 -9.94 36.76
N GLU A 247 -23.38 -11.25 36.56
CA GLU A 247 -22.25 -12.03 37.08
C GLU A 247 -20.94 -11.55 36.45
N LEU A 248 -20.87 -11.49 35.11
CA LEU A 248 -19.70 -10.99 34.39
C LEU A 248 -19.39 -9.54 34.73
N ARG A 249 -20.40 -8.68 34.86
CA ARG A 249 -20.20 -7.28 35.30
C ARG A 249 -19.48 -7.23 36.65
N THR A 250 -19.90 -8.06 37.60
CA THR A 250 -19.31 -8.11 38.94
C THR A 250 -17.85 -8.58 38.87
N GLU A 251 -17.57 -9.61 38.09
CA GLU A 251 -16.23 -10.18 37.92
C GLU A 251 -15.27 -9.20 37.23
N ILE A 252 -15.73 -8.51 36.18
CA ILE A 252 -14.94 -7.52 35.43
C ILE A 252 -14.59 -6.32 36.31
N LEU A 253 -15.55 -5.78 37.08
CA LEU A 253 -15.30 -4.69 38.02
C LEU A 253 -14.31 -5.10 39.12
N ALA A 254 -14.45 -6.31 39.65
CA ALA A 254 -13.54 -6.86 40.65
C ALA A 254 -12.12 -7.05 40.08
N ALA A 255 -12.00 -7.54 38.84
CA ALA A 255 -10.73 -7.70 38.15
C ALA A 255 -10.02 -6.35 37.96
N ALA A 256 -10.75 -5.33 37.49
CA ALA A 256 -10.20 -4.01 37.29
C ALA A 256 -9.73 -3.36 38.60
N SER A 257 -10.56 -3.45 39.65
CA SER A 257 -10.23 -2.97 40.99
C SER A 257 -9.00 -3.66 41.57
N LYS A 258 -8.89 -4.98 41.41
CA LYS A 258 -7.74 -5.77 41.88
C LYS A 258 -6.44 -5.35 41.21
N LEU A 259 -6.44 -5.17 39.88
CA LEU A 259 -5.30 -4.71 39.11
C LEU A 259 -4.81 -3.33 39.58
N ALA A 260 -5.73 -2.38 39.71
CA ALA A 260 -5.40 -1.01 40.10
C ALA A 260 -4.95 -0.93 41.56
N SER A 261 -5.58 -1.70 42.46
CA SER A 261 -5.19 -1.77 43.87
C SER A 261 -3.79 -2.36 44.05
N LYS A 262 -3.41 -3.35 43.24
CA LYS A 262 -2.09 -4.00 43.33
C LYS A 262 -0.92 -3.01 43.16
N VAL A 263 -1.13 -1.94 42.42
CA VAL A 263 -0.11 -0.93 42.10
C VAL A 263 -0.35 0.41 42.77
N ASN A 264 -1.29 0.45 43.73
CA ASN A 264 -1.72 1.66 44.41
C ASN A 264 -2.01 2.78 43.39
N TYR A 265 -2.88 2.47 42.41
CA TYR A 265 -3.14 3.36 41.28
C TYR A 265 -3.48 4.78 41.75
N ARG A 266 -2.88 5.78 41.12
CA ARG A 266 -3.12 7.20 41.42
C ARG A 266 -3.57 7.89 40.14
N SER A 267 -4.57 8.76 40.22
CA SER A 267 -5.28 9.42 39.11
C SER A 267 -6.41 8.57 38.51
N LEU A 268 -6.82 8.92 37.29
CA LEU A 268 -7.82 8.21 36.51
C LEU A 268 -7.15 7.21 35.57
N GLY A 269 -7.79 6.07 35.37
CA GLY A 269 -7.40 5.10 34.35
C GLY A 269 -8.62 4.38 33.81
N THR A 270 -8.50 3.81 32.61
CA THR A 270 -9.53 2.91 32.06
C THR A 270 -8.93 1.55 31.81
N PHE A 271 -9.53 0.51 32.38
CA PHE A 271 -9.08 -0.87 32.16
C PHE A 271 -10.06 -1.54 31.21
N GLU A 272 -9.53 -2.03 30.09
CA GLU A 272 -10.32 -2.54 28.98
C GLU A 272 -10.33 -4.07 28.97
N PHE A 273 -11.49 -4.62 28.63
CA PHE A 273 -11.80 -6.04 28.61
C PHE A 273 -12.55 -6.40 27.32
N LEU A 274 -12.35 -7.64 26.87
CA LEU A 274 -13.19 -8.26 25.86
C LEU A 274 -14.07 -9.32 26.51
N VAL A 275 -15.38 -9.22 26.31
CA VAL A 275 -16.34 -10.26 26.70
C VAL A 275 -16.70 -11.05 25.47
N GLU A 276 -16.43 -12.34 25.49
CA GLU A 276 -16.65 -13.21 24.33
C GLU A 276 -18.10 -13.65 24.22
N GLU A 277 -18.59 -13.68 22.99
CA GLU A 277 -19.91 -14.19 22.64
C GLU A 277 -19.77 -15.37 21.69
N ASP A 278 -20.65 -16.38 21.84
CA ASP A 278 -20.80 -17.43 20.84
C ASP A 278 -21.59 -16.96 19.60
N GLU A 279 -21.87 -17.88 18.67
CA GLU A 279 -22.59 -17.57 17.43
C GLU A 279 -24.02 -17.08 17.67
N ASP A 280 -24.65 -17.50 18.78
CA ASP A 280 -26.00 -17.09 19.19
C ASP A 280 -26.00 -15.79 20.02
N GLY A 281 -24.83 -15.21 20.29
CA GLY A 281 -24.68 -13.99 21.08
C GLY A 281 -24.69 -14.22 22.59
N VAL A 282 -24.50 -15.45 23.05
CA VAL A 282 -24.44 -15.77 24.48
C VAL A 282 -23.05 -15.43 25.02
N GLN A 283 -23.00 -14.56 26.02
CA GLN A 283 -21.75 -14.20 26.71
C GLN A 283 -21.20 -15.40 27.49
N THR A 284 -19.92 -15.69 27.30
CA THR A 284 -19.25 -16.88 27.86
C THR A 284 -18.20 -16.51 28.90
N ASP A 285 -17.10 -15.86 28.46
CA ASP A 285 -15.95 -15.52 29.29
C ASP A 285 -15.47 -14.08 29.00
N PHE A 286 -14.54 -13.56 29.80
CA PHE A 286 -13.93 -12.26 29.58
C PHE A 286 -12.41 -12.30 29.74
N VAL A 287 -11.71 -11.37 29.09
CA VAL A 287 -10.26 -11.21 29.23
C VAL A 287 -9.86 -9.74 29.29
N PHE A 288 -8.87 -9.43 30.12
CA PHE A 288 -8.21 -8.13 30.15
C PHE A 288 -7.34 -7.95 28.91
N ILE A 289 -7.46 -6.80 28.23
CA ILE A 289 -6.68 -6.48 27.03
C ILE A 289 -5.62 -5.43 27.25
N GLU A 290 -5.94 -4.33 27.93
CA GLU A 290 -5.04 -3.23 28.21
C GLU A 290 -5.60 -2.28 29.28
N ALA A 291 -4.74 -1.37 29.75
CA ALA A 291 -5.12 -0.30 30.63
C ALA A 291 -4.61 1.02 30.04
N ASN A 292 -5.50 1.99 29.91
CA ASN A 292 -5.21 3.32 29.41
C ASN A 292 -5.00 4.26 30.61
N PRO A 293 -3.75 4.64 30.94
CA PRO A 293 -3.44 5.38 32.16
C PRO A 293 -3.67 6.89 32.00
N ARG A 294 -4.86 7.24 31.55
CA ARG A 294 -5.28 8.61 31.24
C ARG A 294 -6.80 8.75 31.27
N LEU A 295 -7.25 9.99 31.14
CA LEU A 295 -8.63 10.28 30.79
C LEU A 295 -8.94 9.77 29.38
N GLN A 296 -10.15 9.26 29.14
CA GLN A 296 -10.61 8.83 27.82
C GLN A 296 -11.64 9.80 27.23
N VAL A 297 -11.88 9.70 25.93
CA VAL A 297 -12.80 10.61 25.21
C VAL A 297 -14.23 10.47 25.75
N GLU A 298 -14.62 9.22 25.99
CA GLU A 298 -15.88 8.67 26.49
C GLU A 298 -16.05 8.68 28.02
N HIS A 299 -15.17 9.37 28.76
CA HIS A 299 -15.35 9.54 30.22
C HIS A 299 -16.70 10.20 30.57
N THR A 300 -17.24 10.99 29.66
CA THR A 300 -18.48 11.77 29.78
C THR A 300 -19.70 10.93 30.13
N ILE A 301 -19.84 9.71 29.59
CA ILE A 301 -20.97 8.82 29.90
C ILE A 301 -20.87 8.26 31.32
N THR A 302 -19.65 8.02 31.81
CA THR A 302 -19.42 7.70 33.23
C THR A 302 -19.79 8.91 34.11
N GLU A 303 -19.42 10.13 33.72
CA GLU A 303 -19.84 11.34 34.45
C GLU A 303 -21.37 11.46 34.54
N GLN A 304 -22.09 11.17 33.45
CA GLN A 304 -23.55 11.27 33.42
C GLN A 304 -24.24 10.28 34.35
N VAL A 305 -23.81 9.01 34.37
CA VAL A 305 -24.50 7.99 35.17
C VAL A 305 -24.13 8.03 36.65
N PHE A 306 -22.98 8.61 37.02
CA PHE A 306 -22.55 8.75 38.42
C PHE A 306 -22.73 10.17 38.99
N GLY A 307 -22.90 11.18 38.15
CA GLY A 307 -22.97 12.59 38.58
C GLY A 307 -21.65 13.11 39.13
N LEU A 308 -20.52 12.65 38.59
CA LEU A 308 -19.17 13.04 39.00
C LEU A 308 -18.48 13.88 37.92
N ASP A 309 -17.62 14.82 38.33
CA ASP A 309 -16.67 15.49 37.41
C ASP A 309 -15.32 14.78 37.50
N LEU A 310 -15.01 13.94 36.52
CA LEU A 310 -13.79 13.14 36.52
C LEU A 310 -12.54 14.02 36.38
N VAL A 311 -12.58 15.09 35.60
CA VAL A 311 -11.43 16.01 35.46
C VAL A 311 -11.14 16.73 36.78
N ALA A 312 -12.17 17.17 37.49
CA ALA A 312 -12.02 17.80 38.79
C ALA A 312 -11.46 16.82 39.84
N LEU A 313 -11.92 15.57 39.83
CA LEU A 313 -11.35 14.49 40.63
C LEU A 313 -9.86 14.28 40.29
N GLN A 314 -9.51 14.24 39.00
CA GLN A 314 -8.15 14.06 38.53
C GLN A 314 -7.21 15.17 39.03
N ILE A 315 -7.64 16.43 38.93
CA ILE A 315 -6.90 17.59 39.44
C ILE A 315 -6.78 17.52 40.96
N GLY A 316 -7.87 17.20 41.67
CA GLY A 316 -7.90 17.06 43.12
C GLY A 316 -6.95 15.97 43.64
N ILE A 317 -6.89 14.83 42.96
CA ILE A 317 -5.94 13.74 43.26
C ILE A 317 -4.51 14.23 43.04
N ALA A 318 -4.25 14.95 41.95
CA ALA A 318 -2.92 15.52 41.67
C ALA A 318 -2.47 16.53 42.74
N GLN A 319 -3.41 17.23 43.39
CA GLN A 319 -3.16 18.07 44.57
C GLN A 319 -2.88 17.27 45.87
N GLY A 320 -3.04 15.95 45.85
CA GLY A 320 -2.82 15.07 47.00
C GLY A 320 -4.05 14.86 47.89
N LYS A 321 -5.25 15.20 47.42
CA LYS A 321 -6.49 14.92 48.16
C LYS A 321 -6.83 13.43 48.06
N SER A 322 -7.37 12.87 49.15
CA SER A 322 -7.92 11.51 49.16
C SER A 322 -9.25 11.43 48.41
N LEU A 323 -9.68 10.23 48.01
CA LEU A 323 -10.96 10.01 47.35
C LEU A 323 -12.13 10.51 48.22
N GLU A 324 -12.09 10.25 49.53
CA GLU A 324 -13.12 10.69 50.48
C GLU A 324 -13.23 12.22 50.54
N ALA A 325 -12.09 12.93 50.56
CA ALA A 325 -12.06 14.39 50.54
C ALA A 325 -12.57 14.98 49.22
N LEU A 326 -12.64 14.16 48.17
CA LEU A 326 -13.18 14.49 46.85
C LEU A 326 -14.62 14.01 46.66
N GLY A 327 -15.26 13.48 47.70
CA GLY A 327 -16.65 13.04 47.66
C GLY A 327 -16.86 11.63 47.09
N VAL A 328 -15.79 10.85 46.90
CA VAL A 328 -15.85 9.45 46.47
C VAL A 328 -15.51 8.57 47.66
N ASN A 329 -16.52 7.95 48.28
CA ASN A 329 -16.32 7.04 49.40
C ASN A 329 -15.85 5.66 48.89
N PRO A 330 -14.63 5.19 49.22
CA PRO A 330 -14.13 3.91 48.75
C PRO A 330 -14.90 2.69 49.28
N VAL A 331 -15.52 2.82 50.46
CA VAL A 331 -16.31 1.75 51.11
C VAL A 331 -17.72 1.67 50.51
N SER A 332 -18.26 2.80 50.09
CA SER A 332 -19.60 2.91 49.50
C SER A 332 -19.53 3.82 48.26
N PRO A 333 -19.04 3.30 47.12
CA PRO A 333 -18.87 4.10 45.93
C PRO A 333 -20.22 4.59 45.40
N PRO A 334 -20.23 5.73 44.67
CA PRO A 334 -21.43 6.26 44.04
C PRO A 334 -22.14 5.19 43.21
N GLN A 335 -23.46 5.12 43.33
CA GLN A 335 -24.28 4.18 42.56
C GLN A 335 -24.61 4.77 41.20
N MET A 336 -24.57 3.91 40.19
CA MET A 336 -24.94 4.24 38.82
C MET A 336 -26.45 4.52 38.71
N LYS A 337 -26.84 5.45 37.84
CA LYS A 337 -28.25 5.81 37.59
C LYS A 337 -28.58 5.74 36.10
N GLY A 338 -29.52 4.87 35.75
CA GLY A 338 -30.04 4.70 34.39
C GLY A 338 -28.93 4.46 33.35
N TYR A 339 -29.06 5.08 32.18
CA TYR A 339 -28.15 4.90 31.04
C TYR A 339 -27.66 6.23 30.46
N ALA A 340 -26.48 6.20 29.86
CA ALA A 340 -25.97 7.26 29.00
C ALA A 340 -25.37 6.68 27.72
N ILE A 341 -25.63 7.35 26.59
CA ILE A 341 -25.04 7.03 25.29
C ILE A 341 -24.25 8.25 24.81
N GLN A 342 -23.01 8.03 24.40
CA GLN A 342 -22.22 8.99 23.64
C GLN A 342 -22.15 8.56 22.19
N VAL A 343 -22.26 9.53 21.28
CA VAL A 343 -21.91 9.36 19.87
C VAL A 343 -20.84 10.38 19.47
N ARG A 344 -19.90 9.95 18.63
CA ARG A 344 -18.82 10.80 18.11
C ARG A 344 -19.20 11.42 16.78
N VAL A 345 -19.33 12.75 16.76
CA VAL A 345 -19.64 13.54 15.57
C VAL A 345 -18.33 14.02 14.96
N THR A 346 -17.98 13.48 13.79
CA THR A 346 -16.72 13.74 13.07
C THR A 346 -16.94 14.51 11.78
N ALA A 347 -15.98 15.34 11.38
CA ALA A 347 -15.89 15.99 10.08
C ALA A 347 -15.40 14.99 9.03
N GLU A 348 -16.20 13.97 8.73
CA GLU A 348 -15.87 12.92 7.77
C GLU A 348 -17.10 12.55 6.93
N SER A 349 -16.89 12.27 5.65
CA SER A 349 -17.83 11.51 4.82
C SER A 349 -17.35 10.06 4.69
N MET A 350 -18.27 9.12 4.45
CA MET A 350 -17.96 7.69 4.39
C MET A 350 -18.35 7.11 3.04
N ASP A 351 -17.46 6.30 2.45
CA ASP A 351 -17.79 5.52 1.26
C ASP A 351 -18.17 4.06 1.60
N ALA A 352 -18.74 3.35 0.63
CA ALA A 352 -19.24 1.99 0.78
C ALA A 352 -18.15 0.96 1.17
N ASN A 353 -16.87 1.26 0.91
CA ASN A 353 -15.73 0.41 1.28
C ASN A 353 -15.24 0.67 2.72
N GLY A 354 -15.91 1.57 3.44
CA GLY A 354 -15.60 1.97 4.80
C GLY A 354 -14.36 2.84 4.94
N LEU A 355 -13.92 3.49 3.87
CA LEU A 355 -12.90 4.52 3.94
C LEU A 355 -13.58 5.83 4.38
N ALA A 356 -13.08 6.44 5.47
CA ALA A 356 -13.50 7.80 5.84
C ALA A 356 -12.67 8.82 5.04
N ARG A 357 -13.34 9.83 4.51
CA ARG A 357 -12.73 10.99 3.86
C ARG A 357 -12.92 12.19 4.79
N PRO A 358 -11.83 12.73 5.38
CA PRO A 358 -11.91 13.95 6.16
C PRO A 358 -12.54 15.09 5.36
N ALA A 359 -13.46 15.82 5.97
CA ALA A 359 -14.10 16.99 5.43
C ALA A 359 -13.50 18.25 6.07
N TYR A 360 -13.35 19.30 5.26
CA TYR A 360 -12.76 20.57 5.68
C TYR A 360 -13.62 21.72 5.20
N GLY A 361 -13.62 22.82 5.94
CA GLY A 361 -14.42 23.99 5.60
C GLY A 361 -14.80 24.81 6.82
N ARG A 362 -15.55 25.88 6.58
CA ARG A 362 -16.09 26.74 7.64
C ARG A 362 -17.43 26.18 8.09
N LEU A 363 -17.61 26.01 9.40
CA LEU A 363 -18.90 25.68 9.99
C LEU A 363 -19.81 26.90 9.89
N GLU A 364 -20.64 26.98 8.87
CA GLU A 364 -21.59 28.09 8.67
C GLU A 364 -22.62 28.14 9.79
N ARG A 365 -23.13 26.97 10.13
CA ARG A 365 -24.07 26.77 11.22
C ARG A 365 -23.66 25.56 12.03
N PHE A 366 -23.64 25.71 13.35
CA PHE A 366 -23.33 24.65 14.27
C PHE A 366 -24.29 24.75 15.46
N ASP A 367 -25.39 24.01 15.36
CA ASP A 367 -26.47 23.99 16.34
C ASP A 367 -26.44 22.64 17.06
N PRO A 368 -25.66 22.53 18.15
CA PRO A 368 -25.68 21.34 18.97
C PRO A 368 -27.05 21.20 19.66
N PRO A 369 -27.57 19.97 19.81
CA PRO A 369 -28.83 19.75 20.50
C PRO A 369 -28.71 20.13 21.97
N THR A 370 -29.83 20.55 22.54
CA THR A 370 -29.92 21.05 23.92
C THR A 370 -31.09 20.40 24.64
N GLY A 371 -31.37 20.85 25.87
CA GLY A 371 -32.48 20.34 26.68
C GLY A 371 -32.05 19.35 27.76
N PRO A 372 -33.01 18.85 28.56
CA PRO A 372 -32.71 17.99 29.69
C PRO A 372 -32.05 16.69 29.22
N ASP A 373 -31.04 16.25 29.99
CA ASP A 373 -30.29 15.02 29.77
C ASP A 373 -29.60 14.93 28.39
N VAL A 374 -29.31 16.09 27.77
CA VAL A 374 -28.50 16.21 26.54
C VAL A 374 -27.30 17.10 26.85
N ARG A 375 -26.10 16.56 26.69
CA ARG A 375 -24.82 17.25 26.87
C ARG A 375 -24.04 17.17 25.57
N VAL A 376 -23.43 18.29 25.16
CA VAL A 376 -22.52 18.32 24.01
C VAL A 376 -21.18 18.91 24.43
N ASP A 377 -20.16 18.08 24.34
CA ASP A 377 -18.77 18.47 24.57
C ASP A 377 -18.12 18.71 23.21
N THR A 378 -17.73 19.94 22.92
CA THR A 378 -17.25 20.33 21.59
C THR A 378 -16.32 21.53 21.64
N HIS A 379 -15.42 21.59 20.65
CA HIS A 379 -14.60 22.75 20.36
C HIS A 379 -15.12 23.56 19.16
N ALA A 380 -16.13 23.06 18.46
CA ALA A 380 -16.75 23.71 17.32
C ALA A 380 -17.67 24.86 17.75
N TYR A 381 -17.86 25.81 16.83
CA TYR A 381 -18.79 26.94 16.93
C TYR A 381 -19.03 27.49 15.52
N SER A 382 -20.16 28.17 15.30
CA SER A 382 -20.45 28.81 14.00
C SER A 382 -19.36 29.83 13.64
N GLY A 383 -18.83 29.72 12.43
CA GLY A 383 -17.71 30.47 11.89
C GLY A 383 -16.33 29.83 12.07
N TYR A 384 -16.22 28.75 12.84
CA TYR A 384 -14.96 28.01 13.04
C TYR A 384 -14.58 27.20 11.79
N CYS A 385 -13.28 27.16 11.47
CA CYS A 385 -12.72 26.33 10.40
C CYS A 385 -11.75 25.32 11.04
N PRO A 386 -12.16 24.07 11.27
CA PRO A 386 -11.29 23.04 11.83
C PRO A 386 -10.03 22.85 10.95
N PRO A 387 -8.80 22.86 11.53
CA PRO A 387 -7.60 22.70 10.73
C PRO A 387 -7.45 21.26 10.24
N PRO A 388 -6.99 21.05 8.99
CA PRO A 388 -6.99 19.73 8.37
C PRO A 388 -5.98 18.74 8.93
N ALA A 389 -4.99 19.23 9.69
CA ALA A 389 -3.89 18.44 10.23
C ALA A 389 -4.24 17.65 11.52
N PHE A 390 -5.42 17.85 12.10
CA PHE A 390 -5.83 17.23 13.37
C PHE A 390 -6.95 16.20 13.21
N ASP A 391 -7.22 15.48 14.31
CA ASP A 391 -8.35 14.56 14.42
C ASP A 391 -9.69 15.22 14.05
N THR A 392 -10.55 14.46 13.39
CA THR A 392 -11.80 14.93 12.78
C THR A 392 -12.95 15.07 13.78
N LEU A 393 -12.79 14.68 15.05
CA LEU A 393 -13.82 14.82 16.09
C LEU A 393 -14.22 16.28 16.31
N LEU A 394 -15.41 16.65 15.86
CA LEU A 394 -15.99 17.97 16.06
C LEU A 394 -16.68 18.07 17.42
N ALA A 395 -17.49 17.07 17.75
CA ALA A 395 -18.29 17.06 18.97
C ALA A 395 -18.53 15.65 19.49
N LYS A 396 -18.74 15.57 20.80
CA LYS A 396 -19.27 14.39 21.48
C LYS A 396 -20.68 14.75 21.93
N MET A 397 -21.67 14.03 21.44
CA MET A 397 -23.04 14.21 21.89
C MET A 397 -23.36 13.10 22.88
N ILE A 398 -23.75 13.49 24.09
CA ILE A 398 -24.06 12.59 25.18
C ILE A 398 -25.53 12.78 25.54
N VAL A 399 -26.29 11.69 25.52
CA VAL A 399 -27.65 11.66 26.02
C VAL A 399 -27.71 10.71 27.20
N SER A 400 -28.35 11.12 28.29
CA SER A 400 -28.56 10.28 29.45
C SER A 400 -30.04 10.06 29.69
N SER A 401 -30.40 9.12 30.56
CA SER A 401 -31.74 8.87 31.06
C SER A 401 -31.61 8.23 32.43
N THR A 402 -32.38 8.67 33.41
CA THR A 402 -32.42 8.06 34.74
C THR A 402 -33.31 6.81 34.80
N SER A 403 -34.01 6.49 33.71
CA SER A 403 -34.85 5.29 33.60
C SER A 403 -34.01 4.03 33.41
N ASP A 404 -34.45 2.92 34.01
CA ASP A 404 -33.88 1.59 33.82
C ASP A 404 -34.28 0.95 32.47
N ASP A 405 -35.15 1.60 31.68
CA ASP A 405 -35.50 1.17 30.33
C ASP A 405 -34.57 1.86 29.31
N PHE A 406 -33.70 1.05 28.69
CA PHE A 406 -32.74 1.48 27.68
C PHE A 406 -33.40 2.15 26.46
N SER A 407 -34.64 1.78 26.11
CA SER A 407 -35.35 2.37 24.98
C SER A 407 -35.59 3.88 25.14
N ASN A 408 -35.64 4.37 26.38
CA ASN A 408 -35.83 5.79 26.68
C ASN A 408 -34.60 6.63 26.31
N VAL A 409 -33.38 6.15 26.59
CA VAL A 409 -32.16 6.85 26.19
C VAL A 409 -31.96 6.79 24.67
N VAL A 410 -32.32 5.68 24.01
CA VAL A 410 -32.26 5.56 22.55
C VAL A 410 -33.23 6.52 21.86
N ARG A 411 -34.47 6.64 22.36
CA ARG A 411 -35.45 7.59 21.82
C ARG A 411 -34.97 9.04 21.95
N ARG A 412 -34.32 9.36 23.07
CA ARG A 412 -33.71 10.67 23.29
C ARG A 412 -32.52 10.88 22.36
N LEU A 413 -31.69 9.85 22.13
CA LEU A 413 -30.58 9.90 21.17
C LEU A 413 -31.07 10.24 19.76
N ARG A 414 -32.11 9.55 19.28
CA ARG A 414 -32.72 9.79 17.96
C ARG A 414 -33.20 11.23 17.82
N ARG A 415 -33.98 11.71 18.80
CA ARG A 415 -34.42 13.11 18.84
C ARG A 415 -33.25 14.09 18.83
N SER A 416 -32.23 13.87 19.66
CA SER A 416 -31.07 14.78 19.73
C SER A 416 -30.24 14.78 18.44
N LEU A 417 -30.06 13.63 17.77
CA LEU A 417 -29.45 13.57 16.44
C LEU A 417 -30.28 14.32 15.41
N ASP A 418 -31.61 14.26 15.50
CA ASP A 418 -32.50 15.02 14.63
C ASP A 418 -32.44 16.52 14.86
N GLU A 419 -32.15 16.96 16.07
CA GLU A 419 -31.94 18.37 16.42
C GLU A 419 -30.51 18.86 16.09
N PHE A 420 -29.52 17.98 15.97
CA PHE A 420 -28.14 18.36 15.66
C PHE A 420 -28.01 18.80 14.20
N ARG A 421 -27.77 20.10 13.99
CA ARG A 421 -27.52 20.67 12.65
C ARG A 421 -26.09 21.19 12.53
N VAL A 422 -25.41 20.73 11.49
CA VAL A 422 -24.07 21.18 11.10
C VAL A 422 -24.11 21.50 9.62
N VAL A 423 -23.78 22.74 9.24
CA VAL A 423 -23.80 23.24 7.86
C VAL A 423 -22.43 23.80 7.52
N GLY A 424 -22.01 23.62 6.26
CA GLY A 424 -20.72 24.08 5.73
C GLY A 424 -19.58 23.06 5.78
N VAL A 425 -19.73 21.95 6.52
CA VAL A 425 -18.78 20.83 6.55
C VAL A 425 -19.55 19.51 6.62
N SER A 426 -19.22 18.54 5.75
CA SER A 426 -19.81 17.20 5.79
C SER A 426 -19.43 16.46 7.09
N THR A 427 -20.39 15.75 7.67
CA THR A 427 -20.21 15.02 8.94
C THR A 427 -20.80 13.62 8.88
N ASN A 428 -20.43 12.77 9.85
CA ASN A 428 -20.99 11.44 9.99
C ASN A 428 -22.38 11.41 10.67
N ILE A 429 -23.06 12.55 10.90
CA ILE A 429 -24.35 12.62 11.62
C ILE A 429 -25.41 11.74 10.97
N TYR A 430 -25.51 11.74 9.64
CA TYR A 430 -26.52 10.95 8.93
C TYR A 430 -26.24 9.45 9.03
N LEU A 431 -24.97 9.05 9.09
CA LEU A 431 -24.58 7.66 9.38
C LEU A 431 -24.98 7.26 10.81
N LEU A 432 -24.79 8.16 11.78
CA LEU A 432 -25.22 7.93 13.16
C LEU A 432 -26.75 7.78 13.24
N LYS A 433 -27.52 8.62 12.52
CA LYS A 433 -28.99 8.49 12.43
C LYS A 433 -29.40 7.13 11.88
N ALA A 434 -28.85 6.75 10.72
CA ALA A 434 -29.09 5.46 10.11
C ALA A 434 -28.75 4.28 11.03
N LEU A 435 -27.68 4.39 11.84
CA LEU A 435 -27.29 3.36 12.79
C LEU A 435 -28.27 3.26 13.97
N VAL A 436 -28.65 4.39 14.59
CA VAL A 436 -29.49 4.37 15.80
C VAL A 436 -30.95 4.02 15.52
N ASP A 437 -31.42 4.16 14.27
CA ASP A 437 -32.79 3.84 13.87
C ASP A 437 -33.05 2.34 13.72
N ARG A 438 -32.00 1.53 13.69
CA ARG A 438 -32.11 0.07 13.56
C ARG A 438 -32.60 -0.60 14.85
N ASP A 439 -33.34 -1.70 14.68
CA ASP A 439 -33.81 -2.53 15.79
C ASP A 439 -32.67 -3.24 16.52
N ASP A 440 -31.64 -3.66 15.79
CA ASP A 440 -30.45 -4.29 16.35
C ASP A 440 -29.61 -3.33 17.23
N PHE A 441 -29.64 -2.03 16.97
CA PHE A 441 -29.10 -1.02 17.88
C PHE A 441 -29.94 -0.95 19.16
N LEU A 442 -31.27 -0.87 19.07
CA LEU A 442 -32.14 -0.80 20.25
C LEU A 442 -31.97 -2.01 21.17
N HIS A 443 -31.90 -3.21 20.59
CA HIS A 443 -31.75 -4.47 21.33
C HIS A 443 -30.29 -4.86 21.57
N GLN A 444 -29.33 -4.02 21.16
CA GLN A 444 -27.88 -4.23 21.29
C GLN A 444 -27.41 -5.60 20.77
N LYS A 445 -27.99 -6.05 19.65
CA LYS A 445 -27.59 -7.26 18.90
C LYS A 445 -26.34 -6.97 18.05
N ASN A 446 -25.28 -6.54 18.70
CA ASN A 446 -24.04 -6.07 18.09
C ASN A 446 -22.80 -6.74 18.71
N HIS A 447 -21.66 -6.58 18.04
CA HIS A 447 -20.34 -7.05 18.46
C HIS A 447 -19.26 -6.15 17.81
N THR A 448 -18.00 -6.33 18.16
CA THR A 448 -16.87 -5.48 17.73
C THR A 448 -16.58 -5.39 16.23
N ARG A 449 -17.29 -6.16 15.40
CA ARG A 449 -17.20 -6.14 13.92
C ARG A 449 -18.55 -5.84 13.25
N TYR A 450 -19.50 -5.35 14.05
CA TYR A 450 -20.89 -5.23 13.63
C TYR A 450 -21.07 -4.10 12.60
N ILE A 451 -20.48 -2.93 12.84
CA ILE A 451 -20.59 -1.79 11.92
C ILE A 451 -20.04 -2.16 10.53
N GLU A 452 -18.92 -2.86 10.44
CA GLU A 452 -18.37 -3.33 9.17
C GLU A 452 -19.31 -4.29 8.42
N SER A 453 -20.07 -5.10 9.14
CA SER A 453 -20.99 -6.08 8.55
C SER A 453 -22.24 -5.47 7.91
N ILE A 454 -22.61 -4.24 8.28
CA ILE A 454 -23.82 -3.55 7.80
C ILE A 454 -23.50 -2.24 7.07
N LEU A 455 -22.23 -2.00 6.74
CA LEU A 455 -21.78 -0.67 6.33
C LEU A 455 -22.35 -0.21 4.98
N GLU A 456 -22.44 -1.11 4.01
CA GLU A 456 -23.01 -0.81 2.69
C GLU A 456 -24.46 -0.32 2.82
N GLU A 457 -25.27 -1.02 3.62
CA GLU A 457 -26.66 -0.64 3.90
C GLU A 457 -26.74 0.69 4.66
N LEU A 458 -25.88 0.87 5.67
CA LEU A 458 -25.84 2.11 6.46
C LEU A 458 -25.54 3.34 5.62
N VAL A 459 -24.59 3.25 4.68
CA VAL A 459 -24.20 4.38 3.81
C VAL A 459 -25.36 4.78 2.89
N VAL A 460 -26.07 3.80 2.32
CA VAL A 460 -27.25 4.07 1.46
C VAL A 460 -28.35 4.78 2.24
N ASN A 461 -28.67 4.28 3.44
CA ASN A 461 -29.71 4.89 4.29
C ASN A 461 -29.29 6.30 4.75
N ALA A 462 -28.01 6.50 5.09
CA ALA A 462 -27.49 7.81 5.47
C ALA A 462 -27.67 8.85 4.35
N SER A 463 -27.36 8.50 3.10
CA SER A 463 -27.54 9.40 1.95
C SER A 463 -29.00 9.76 1.70
N GLN A 464 -29.94 8.85 1.96
CA GLN A 464 -31.37 9.13 1.86
C GLN A 464 -31.81 10.13 2.95
N ILE A 465 -31.41 9.90 4.20
CA ILE A 465 -31.73 10.79 5.33
C ILE A 465 -31.13 12.19 5.09
N GLU A 466 -29.90 12.27 4.57
CA GLU A 466 -29.25 13.53 4.21
C GLU A 466 -30.04 14.28 3.14
N SER A 467 -30.47 13.60 2.08
CA SER A 467 -31.27 14.19 1.00
C SER A 467 -32.62 14.72 1.50
N GLU A 468 -33.32 13.95 2.33
CA GLU A 468 -34.59 14.38 2.93
C GLU A 468 -34.43 15.57 3.87
N GLN A 469 -33.34 15.61 4.64
CA GLN A 469 -33.07 16.72 5.55
C GLN A 469 -32.73 18.00 4.78
N ASN A 470 -31.92 17.90 3.72
CA ASN A 470 -31.61 19.02 2.86
C ASN A 470 -32.88 19.61 2.20
N ALA A 471 -33.82 18.76 1.79
CA ALA A 471 -35.11 19.21 1.28
C ALA A 471 -35.95 19.94 2.35
N LYS A 472 -35.96 19.45 3.61
CA LYS A 472 -36.65 20.13 4.73
C LYS A 472 -36.01 21.46 5.12
N ASP A 473 -34.69 21.53 5.10
CA ASP A 473 -33.95 22.76 5.43
C ASP A 473 -34.17 23.85 4.36
N GLN A 474 -34.37 23.45 3.10
CA GLN A 474 -34.82 24.37 2.02
C GLN A 474 -36.22 24.95 2.30
N LEU A 475 -37.17 24.13 2.78
CA LEU A 475 -38.53 24.57 3.15
C LEU A 475 -38.58 25.52 4.37
N ILE A 476 -37.72 25.35 5.36
CA ILE A 476 -37.68 26.18 6.59
C ILE A 476 -37.05 27.56 6.32
N ASN A 477 -36.10 27.63 5.40
CA ASN A 477 -35.45 28.90 5.02
C ASN A 477 -36.37 29.83 4.20
N GLU A 478 -37.44 29.30 3.57
CA GLU A 478 -38.49 30.12 2.95
C GLU A 478 -39.42 30.79 3.98
N THR A 479 -39.63 30.20 5.16
CA THR A 479 -40.60 30.70 6.16
C THR A 479 -40.02 31.72 7.15
N THR A 480 -38.69 31.86 7.25
CA THR A 480 -38.01 32.63 8.32
C THR A 480 -37.66 34.08 7.94
N ARG A 481 -38.22 34.63 6.85
CA ARG A 481 -37.96 36.02 6.42
C ARG A 481 -38.90 37.09 6.98
N THR A 482 -39.92 36.70 7.74
CA THR A 482 -40.91 37.64 8.28
C THR A 482 -40.77 37.81 9.80
N ALA A 483 -40.05 38.86 10.23
CA ALA A 483 -40.15 39.60 11.52
C ALA A 483 -38.87 39.76 12.36
N THR A 484 -38.03 40.77 12.06
CA THR A 484 -37.64 41.94 12.89
C THR A 484 -36.42 42.69 12.28
N SER A 485 -36.40 44.02 12.45
CA SER A 485 -35.61 45.02 11.69
C SER A 485 -34.10 45.10 12.01
N PRO A 486 -33.28 45.76 11.16
CA PRO A 486 -31.94 45.31 10.82
C PRO A 486 -30.82 46.05 11.56
N MET A 487 -29.80 45.29 11.99
CA MET A 487 -28.41 45.75 11.92
C MET A 487 -27.60 44.71 11.14
N ALA A 488 -26.93 45.24 10.11
CA ALA A 488 -26.34 44.55 8.96
C ALA A 488 -25.44 43.36 9.31
N VAL A 489 -25.91 42.15 8.96
CA VAL A 489 -25.10 41.00 8.58
C VAL A 489 -25.87 40.24 7.50
N ASN A 490 -25.30 40.18 6.28
CA ASN A 490 -25.90 39.54 5.11
C ASN A 490 -25.90 38.01 5.29
N ASN A 491 -27.07 37.47 5.66
CA ASN A 491 -27.44 36.10 5.35
C ASN A 491 -27.84 36.04 3.86
N VAL A 492 -27.40 34.99 3.16
CA VAL A 492 -27.83 34.66 1.80
C VAL A 492 -29.30 34.23 1.84
N ILE A 493 -30.16 35.24 1.82
CA ILE A 493 -31.54 35.21 1.41
C ILE A 493 -31.48 35.19 -0.13
N HIS A 494 -31.94 34.13 -0.80
CA HIS A 494 -32.42 34.22 -2.19
C HIS A 494 -33.48 35.33 -2.29
N GLU A 495 -33.07 36.59 -2.42
CA GLU A 495 -33.97 37.72 -2.56
C GLU A 495 -34.97 37.43 -3.68
N VAL A 496 -36.26 37.53 -3.35
CA VAL A 496 -37.34 37.43 -4.32
C VAL A 496 -37.43 38.81 -4.96
N LEU A 497 -37.05 38.89 -6.22
CA LEU A 497 -37.18 40.10 -7.02
C LEU A 497 -38.64 40.20 -7.53
N ASP A 498 -39.11 41.41 -7.83
CA ASP A 498 -40.48 41.62 -8.33
C ASP A 498 -40.73 40.84 -9.64
N GLU A 499 -42.01 40.56 -9.97
CA GLU A 499 -42.39 39.84 -11.20
C GLU A 499 -41.75 40.49 -12.44
N GLY A 500 -40.90 39.74 -13.14
CA GLY A 500 -40.15 40.21 -14.32
C GLY A 500 -38.67 40.56 -14.05
N LEU A 501 -38.20 40.53 -12.79
CA LEU A 501 -36.79 40.76 -12.43
C LEU A 501 -36.07 39.45 -12.06
N VAL A 502 -34.83 39.28 -12.53
CA VAL A 502 -33.96 38.13 -12.28
C VAL A 502 -32.58 38.57 -11.78
N ALA A 503 -31.97 37.81 -10.87
CA ALA A 503 -30.67 38.14 -10.25
C ALA A 503 -29.54 37.29 -10.83
N THR A 504 -28.45 37.93 -11.25
CA THR A 504 -27.16 37.27 -11.47
C THR A 504 -26.40 37.21 -10.15
N ARG A 505 -26.09 35.99 -9.68
CA ARG A 505 -25.52 35.73 -8.35
C ARG A 505 -24.06 35.25 -8.42
N ALA A 506 -23.31 35.47 -7.35
CA ALA A 506 -21.97 34.91 -7.17
C ALA A 506 -22.08 33.38 -7.04
N PRO A 507 -21.39 32.59 -7.89
CA PRO A 507 -21.46 31.13 -7.84
C PRO A 507 -20.54 30.50 -6.77
N LEU A 508 -19.79 31.33 -6.06
CA LEU A 508 -18.81 30.95 -5.04
C LEU A 508 -18.36 32.16 -4.23
N SER A 509 -17.81 31.88 -3.05
CA SER A 509 -17.27 32.92 -2.16
C SER A 509 -15.88 33.38 -2.62
N GLY A 510 -15.67 34.70 -2.75
CA GLY A 510 -14.40 35.27 -3.19
C GLY A 510 -14.40 36.80 -3.15
N ARG A 511 -13.42 37.44 -3.79
CA ARG A 511 -13.33 38.91 -3.91
C ARG A 511 -13.62 39.32 -5.33
N ILE A 512 -14.54 40.25 -5.55
CA ILE A 512 -14.83 40.79 -6.87
C ILE A 512 -13.63 41.55 -7.40
N VAL A 513 -13.09 41.09 -8.52
CA VAL A 513 -11.97 41.71 -9.24
C VAL A 513 -12.48 42.74 -10.24
N GLU A 514 -13.65 42.47 -10.84
CA GLU A 514 -14.24 43.28 -11.90
C GLU A 514 -15.75 43.10 -11.97
N ILE A 515 -16.46 44.16 -12.36
CA ILE A 515 -17.86 44.12 -12.80
C ILE A 515 -17.91 44.78 -14.16
N SER A 516 -18.46 44.08 -15.15
CA SER A 516 -18.35 44.43 -16.56
C SER A 516 -19.65 45.01 -17.14
N VAL A 517 -20.61 45.38 -16.29
CA VAL A 517 -21.92 45.94 -16.68
C VAL A 517 -22.36 47.09 -15.78
N GLU A 518 -23.12 48.02 -16.34
CA GLU A 518 -23.68 49.19 -15.64
C GLU A 518 -25.21 49.18 -15.60
N ILE A 519 -25.81 49.98 -14.71
CA ILE A 519 -27.27 50.13 -14.63
C ILE A 519 -27.79 50.74 -15.94
N GLY A 520 -28.72 50.04 -16.60
CA GLY A 520 -29.33 50.41 -17.87
C GLY A 520 -28.84 49.62 -19.07
N ASP A 521 -27.77 48.83 -18.93
CA ASP A 521 -27.21 47.98 -19.99
C ASP A 521 -28.16 46.81 -20.32
N PHE A 522 -28.31 46.48 -21.60
CA PHE A 522 -28.99 45.25 -22.01
C PHE A 522 -27.94 44.14 -22.12
N VAL A 523 -28.10 43.07 -21.35
CA VAL A 523 -27.18 41.93 -21.30
C VAL A 523 -27.84 40.70 -21.90
N LEU A 524 -27.07 39.93 -22.65
CA LEU A 524 -27.52 38.66 -23.23
C LEU A 524 -27.13 37.49 -22.34
N LYS A 525 -27.94 36.43 -22.33
CA LYS A 525 -27.60 35.16 -21.68
C LYS A 525 -26.22 34.68 -22.15
N GLY A 526 -25.32 34.44 -21.21
CA GLY A 526 -23.93 34.04 -21.44
C GLY A 526 -22.92 35.19 -21.46
N GLN A 527 -23.35 36.45 -21.46
CA GLN A 527 -22.46 37.61 -21.41
C GLN A 527 -21.82 37.76 -20.02
N LEU A 528 -20.54 38.16 -19.97
CA LEU A 528 -19.81 38.37 -18.72
C LEU A 528 -20.40 39.54 -17.91
N ILE A 529 -20.68 39.31 -16.64
CA ILE A 529 -21.24 40.27 -15.68
C ILE A 529 -20.21 40.71 -14.64
N ALA A 530 -19.43 39.77 -14.09
CA ALA A 530 -18.42 40.05 -13.07
C ALA A 530 -17.31 38.98 -13.02
N VAL A 531 -16.20 39.27 -12.34
CA VAL A 531 -15.10 38.35 -12.08
C VAL A 531 -14.80 38.29 -10.58
N ILE A 532 -14.69 37.08 -10.02
CA ILE A 532 -14.48 36.82 -8.58
C ILE A 532 -13.16 36.04 -8.35
N ASP A 533 -12.25 36.57 -7.54
CA ASP A 533 -11.02 35.92 -7.07
C ASP A 533 -11.30 35.10 -5.80
N ALA A 534 -11.24 33.78 -5.93
CA ALA A 534 -11.42 32.83 -4.85
C ALA A 534 -10.35 31.75 -4.92
N MET A 535 -9.78 31.39 -3.77
CA MET A 535 -8.73 30.37 -3.69
C MET A 535 -7.51 30.66 -4.61
N LYS A 536 -7.19 31.95 -4.85
CA LYS A 536 -6.14 32.42 -5.77
C LYS A 536 -6.43 32.17 -7.26
N MET A 537 -7.69 31.96 -7.64
CA MET A 537 -8.14 31.84 -9.03
C MET A 537 -9.33 32.76 -9.32
N GLU A 538 -9.35 33.35 -10.52
CA GLU A 538 -10.44 34.19 -10.99
C GLU A 538 -11.56 33.35 -11.62
N HIS A 539 -12.80 33.64 -11.26
CA HIS A 539 -14.00 32.95 -11.72
C HIS A 539 -14.93 33.95 -12.39
N SER A 540 -15.29 33.70 -13.64
CA SER A 540 -16.21 34.53 -14.42
C SER A 540 -17.66 34.25 -14.02
N VAL A 541 -18.44 35.31 -13.79
CA VAL A 541 -19.88 35.26 -13.55
C VAL A 541 -20.58 35.81 -14.78
N ILE A 542 -21.44 35.00 -15.40
CA ILE A 542 -22.14 35.30 -16.66
C ILE A 542 -23.65 35.51 -16.42
N ALA A 543 -24.32 36.24 -17.31
CA ALA A 543 -25.76 36.46 -17.26
C ALA A 543 -26.52 35.16 -17.60
N GLU A 544 -27.54 34.81 -16.83
CA GLU A 544 -28.33 33.60 -17.08
C GLU A 544 -29.53 33.84 -18.01
N PHE A 545 -29.88 35.10 -18.25
CA PHE A 545 -31.06 35.53 -19.02
C PHE A 545 -30.73 36.76 -19.87
N ASN A 546 -31.50 36.95 -20.96
CA ASN A 546 -31.53 38.22 -21.66
C ASN A 546 -32.33 39.21 -20.80
N GLY A 547 -31.82 40.42 -20.64
CA GLY A 547 -32.53 41.41 -19.86
C GLY A 547 -31.76 42.69 -19.66
N ARG A 548 -32.44 43.71 -19.14
CA ARG A 548 -31.84 45.02 -18.88
C ARG A 548 -31.41 45.13 -17.44
N VAL A 549 -30.14 45.48 -17.19
CA VAL A 549 -29.61 45.71 -15.85
C VAL A 549 -30.37 46.84 -15.17
N THR A 550 -31.10 46.51 -14.11
CA THR A 550 -31.84 47.49 -13.31
C THR A 550 -31.08 47.89 -12.06
N GLU A 551 -30.17 47.03 -11.58
CA GLU A 551 -29.38 47.29 -10.37
C GLU A 551 -28.03 46.58 -10.42
N VAL A 552 -26.96 47.26 -10.01
CA VAL A 552 -25.63 46.67 -9.75
C VAL A 552 -25.33 46.82 -8.27
N ARG A 553 -25.22 45.70 -7.55
CA ARG A 553 -25.16 45.66 -6.07
C ARG A 553 -23.78 45.37 -5.51
N ALA A 554 -22.93 44.84 -6.38
CA ALA A 554 -21.55 44.56 -6.10
C ALA A 554 -20.67 45.70 -6.63
N ASN A 555 -19.48 45.92 -6.06
CA ASN A 555 -18.43 46.77 -6.65
C ASN A 555 -17.09 46.03 -6.67
N LYS A 556 -16.17 46.50 -7.52
CA LYS A 556 -14.79 46.01 -7.53
C LYS A 556 -14.15 46.14 -6.15
N GLY A 557 -13.58 45.03 -5.66
CA GLY A 557 -12.97 44.90 -4.34
C GLY A 557 -13.90 44.40 -3.24
N ASN A 558 -15.21 44.31 -3.47
CA ASN A 558 -16.13 43.69 -2.50
C ASN A 558 -15.83 42.20 -2.32
N GLN A 559 -15.98 41.73 -1.09
CA GLN A 559 -15.92 40.30 -0.78
C GLN A 559 -17.34 39.74 -0.86
N THR A 560 -17.54 38.72 -1.69
CA THR A 560 -18.80 38.02 -1.91
C THR A 560 -18.78 36.65 -1.27
N VAL A 561 -19.93 36.22 -0.78
CA VAL A 561 -20.21 34.83 -0.44
C VAL A 561 -21.01 34.16 -1.56
N ASP A 562 -20.96 32.84 -1.60
CA ASP A 562 -21.73 32.03 -2.55
C ASP A 562 -23.23 32.39 -2.44
N GLY A 563 -23.86 32.71 -3.58
CA GLY A 563 -25.25 33.12 -3.69
C GLY A 563 -25.55 34.62 -3.59
N ASP A 564 -24.55 35.48 -3.33
CA ASP A 564 -24.72 36.95 -3.28
C ASP A 564 -25.20 37.52 -4.62
N ILE A 565 -26.18 38.44 -4.61
CA ILE A 565 -26.64 39.11 -5.84
C ILE A 565 -25.59 40.13 -6.27
N LEU A 566 -25.05 39.94 -7.47
CA LEU A 566 -24.12 40.89 -8.07
C LEU A 566 -24.88 41.96 -8.85
N VAL A 567 -25.84 41.53 -9.66
CA VAL A 567 -26.60 42.37 -10.60
C VAL A 567 -28.05 41.88 -10.71
N VAL A 568 -29.00 42.80 -10.79
CA VAL A 568 -30.43 42.53 -11.06
C VAL A 568 -30.76 42.96 -12.48
N LEU A 569 -31.51 42.12 -13.20
CA LEU A 569 -31.93 42.30 -14.59
C LEU A 569 -33.46 42.31 -14.66
N GLU A 570 -34.06 43.16 -15.48
CA GLU A 570 -35.43 43.01 -15.97
C GLU A 570 -35.41 42.06 -17.16
N GLN A 571 -36.00 40.89 -16.97
CA GLN A 571 -36.00 39.79 -17.94
C GLN A 571 -36.88 40.16 -19.13
N ASP A 572 -36.31 40.13 -20.33
CA ASP A 572 -37.07 40.28 -21.56
C ASP A 572 -37.75 38.94 -21.90
N LEU A 573 -39.07 38.94 -22.07
CA LEU A 573 -39.89 37.75 -22.32
C LEU A 573 -40.14 37.49 -23.80
N GLU A 574 -39.67 38.38 -24.69
CA GLU A 574 -39.68 38.16 -26.14
C GLU A 574 -38.30 37.61 -26.55
N ASP A 575 -38.25 36.34 -26.96
CA ASP A 575 -37.11 35.69 -27.63
C ASP A 575 -36.84 36.37 -29.00
N SER A 576 -36.45 37.64 -28.98
CA SER A 576 -35.94 38.32 -30.15
C SER A 576 -34.43 38.10 -30.18
N ASP A 577 -34.03 37.10 -30.97
CA ASP A 577 -32.63 36.85 -31.37
C ASP A 577 -32.12 38.04 -32.22
N GLU A 578 -31.93 39.21 -31.61
CA GLU A 578 -31.06 40.23 -32.19
C GLU A 578 -29.61 39.76 -32.00
N LYS A 579 -29.04 39.28 -33.11
CA LYS A 579 -27.63 38.90 -33.27
C LYS A 579 -26.72 40.05 -32.86
N VAL A 580 -26.30 40.08 -31.59
CA VAL A 580 -25.09 40.78 -31.18
C VAL A 580 -23.93 39.80 -31.32
N ALA A 581 -22.87 40.27 -31.97
CA ALA A 581 -21.66 39.52 -32.26
C ALA A 581 -21.16 38.83 -31.00
N VAL A 582 -21.36 37.51 -30.93
CA VAL A 582 -20.59 36.65 -30.02
C VAL A 582 -19.14 36.99 -30.33
N GLU A 583 -18.41 37.56 -29.36
CA GLU A 583 -16.97 37.42 -29.37
C GLU A 583 -16.73 35.92 -29.37
N THR A 584 -16.56 35.37 -30.57
CA THR A 584 -16.12 34.01 -30.76
C THR A 584 -14.77 33.96 -30.10
N ILE A 585 -14.74 33.49 -28.85
CA ILE A 585 -13.51 33.11 -28.19
C ILE A 585 -12.89 32.10 -29.14
N ASP A 586 -11.82 32.53 -29.79
CA ASP A 586 -11.09 31.67 -30.68
C ASP A 586 -10.47 30.57 -29.80
N LEU A 587 -11.11 29.40 -29.78
CA LEU A 587 -10.63 28.23 -29.04
C LEU A 587 -9.27 27.75 -29.57
N THR A 588 -8.82 28.28 -30.72
CA THR A 588 -7.48 28.06 -31.28
C THR A 588 -6.45 29.10 -30.83
N ALA A 589 -6.89 30.20 -30.19
CA ALA A 589 -5.99 31.21 -29.66
C ALA A 589 -5.25 30.68 -28.43
N ILE A 590 -3.94 30.48 -28.58
CA ILE A 590 -3.06 30.02 -27.51
C ILE A 590 -2.83 31.18 -26.53
N ARG A 591 -3.22 30.98 -25.27
CA ARG A 591 -3.00 31.97 -24.20
C ARG A 591 -1.51 32.14 -23.91
N PRO A 592 -1.04 33.33 -23.47
CA PRO A 592 0.38 33.55 -23.18
C PRO A 592 0.97 32.60 -22.12
N ASP A 593 0.21 32.23 -21.10
CA ASP A 593 0.62 31.27 -20.07
C ASP A 593 0.78 29.85 -20.64
N LEU A 594 -0.18 29.41 -21.47
CA LEU A 594 -0.11 28.16 -22.20
C LEU A 594 1.04 28.16 -23.20
N GLN A 595 1.25 29.25 -23.94
CA GLN A 595 2.38 29.39 -24.85
C GLN A 595 3.71 29.24 -24.11
N ALA A 596 3.87 29.81 -22.91
CA ALA A 596 5.07 29.63 -22.11
C ALA A 596 5.31 28.15 -21.70
N VAL A 597 4.24 27.39 -21.43
CA VAL A 597 4.33 25.95 -21.17
C VAL A 597 4.71 25.19 -22.44
N LEU A 598 4.05 25.48 -23.57
CA LEU A 598 4.34 24.87 -24.87
C LEU A 598 5.79 25.15 -25.30
N ASP A 599 6.25 26.39 -25.16
CA ASP A 599 7.63 26.79 -25.43
C ASP A 599 8.60 26.00 -24.54
N ARG A 600 8.31 25.88 -23.24
CA ARG A 600 9.15 25.14 -22.29
C ARG A 600 9.19 23.65 -22.57
N HIS A 601 8.11 23.06 -23.06
CA HIS A 601 8.05 21.67 -23.49
C HIS A 601 8.75 21.47 -24.85
N SER A 602 8.61 22.41 -25.79
CA SER A 602 9.16 22.31 -27.15
C SER A 602 10.67 21.99 -27.14
N ILE A 603 11.42 22.61 -26.22
CA ILE A 603 12.88 22.43 -26.12
C ILE A 603 13.32 21.06 -25.60
N LEU A 604 12.39 20.24 -25.09
CA LEU A 604 12.67 18.89 -24.61
C LEU A 604 12.74 17.86 -25.75
N TYR A 605 12.08 18.16 -26.87
CA TYR A 605 11.93 17.25 -28.00
C TYR A 605 13.12 17.36 -28.96
N ASP A 606 13.34 16.28 -29.72
CA ASP A 606 14.51 16.11 -30.55
C ASP A 606 14.64 17.19 -31.65
N ASP A 607 13.51 17.67 -32.18
CA ASP A 607 13.45 18.75 -33.19
C ASP A 607 14.11 20.04 -32.69
N ALA A 608 14.03 20.32 -31.39
CA ALA A 608 14.64 21.49 -30.76
C ALA A 608 16.08 21.23 -30.28
N ARG A 609 16.63 20.02 -30.50
CA ARG A 609 17.95 19.58 -30.01
C ARG A 609 18.84 18.99 -31.14
N PRO A 610 18.95 19.64 -32.31
CA PRO A 610 19.59 19.05 -33.50
C PRO A 610 21.05 18.62 -33.28
N ASP A 611 21.82 19.36 -32.48
CA ASP A 611 23.22 19.02 -32.19
C ASP A 611 23.36 17.74 -31.35
N ALA A 612 22.44 17.52 -30.40
CA ALA A 612 22.42 16.32 -29.57
C ALA A 612 22.01 15.09 -30.40
N VAL A 613 20.98 15.27 -31.25
CA VAL A 613 20.50 14.24 -32.19
C VAL A 613 21.60 13.87 -33.18
N ALA A 614 22.26 14.85 -33.81
CA ALA A 614 23.36 14.61 -34.75
C ALA A 614 24.51 13.81 -34.13
N LYS A 615 24.86 14.09 -32.87
CA LYS A 615 25.89 13.32 -32.13
C LYS A 615 25.49 11.87 -31.88
N ARG A 616 24.20 11.59 -31.60
CA ARG A 616 23.68 10.21 -31.48
C ARG A 616 23.72 9.49 -32.83
N ARG A 617 23.24 10.15 -33.88
CA ARG A 617 23.24 9.60 -35.25
C ARG A 617 24.62 9.27 -35.78
N ALA A 618 25.62 10.09 -35.47
CA ALA A 618 27.00 9.82 -35.84
C ALA A 618 27.57 8.51 -35.23
N ARG A 619 26.95 8.01 -34.16
CA ARG A 619 27.28 6.71 -33.54
C ARG A 619 26.37 5.57 -33.99
N GLY A 620 25.44 5.83 -34.92
CA GLY A 620 24.43 4.86 -35.34
C GLY A 620 23.36 4.59 -34.29
N GLN A 621 23.19 5.50 -33.30
CA GLN A 621 22.27 5.32 -32.18
C GLN A 621 21.03 6.22 -32.30
N ARG A 622 19.93 5.78 -31.70
CA ARG A 622 18.67 6.50 -31.51
C ARG A 622 18.70 7.39 -30.27
N THR A 623 17.79 8.35 -30.19
CA THR A 623 17.60 9.11 -28.96
C THR A 623 16.73 8.33 -27.97
N ALA A 624 16.74 8.75 -26.70
CA ALA A 624 15.88 8.15 -25.68
C ALA A 624 14.38 8.26 -26.06
N ARG A 625 13.96 9.39 -26.64
CA ARG A 625 12.57 9.63 -27.04
C ARG A 625 12.16 8.80 -28.24
N GLU A 626 13.05 8.60 -29.22
CA GLU A 626 12.79 7.72 -30.35
C GLU A 626 12.62 6.26 -29.92
N ASN A 627 13.43 5.79 -28.98
CA ASN A 627 13.29 4.44 -28.44
C ASN A 627 11.96 4.27 -27.67
N ILE A 628 11.53 5.29 -26.92
CA ILE A 628 10.23 5.28 -26.25
C ILE A 628 9.08 5.32 -27.27
N ALA A 629 9.17 6.16 -28.30
CA ALA A 629 8.15 6.27 -29.33
C ALA A 629 8.02 4.98 -30.16
N ASP A 630 9.12 4.26 -30.42
CA ASP A 630 9.06 2.95 -31.08
C ASP A 630 8.50 1.87 -30.14
N LEU A 631 8.73 1.99 -28.83
CA LEU A 631 8.28 1.01 -27.84
C LEU A 631 6.79 1.14 -27.49
N CYS A 632 6.33 2.36 -27.20
CA CYS A 632 4.95 2.62 -26.79
C CYS A 632 4.03 2.73 -28.02
N ASP A 633 2.76 2.43 -27.83
CA ASP A 633 1.73 2.66 -28.83
C ASP A 633 1.56 4.17 -29.08
N ASP A 634 1.16 4.54 -30.30
CA ASP A 634 1.02 5.94 -30.71
C ASP A 634 0.14 6.73 -29.71
N ASP A 635 0.62 7.92 -29.34
CA ASP A 635 -0.04 8.85 -28.39
C ASP A 635 -0.36 8.29 -26.99
N SER A 636 0.20 7.14 -26.59
CA SER A 636 -0.06 6.53 -25.28
C SER A 636 0.89 6.98 -24.16
N PHE A 637 2.09 7.46 -24.50
CA PHE A 637 3.13 7.74 -23.52
C PHE A 637 2.90 9.05 -22.76
N VAL A 638 2.73 8.95 -21.44
CA VAL A 638 2.56 10.09 -20.54
C VAL A 638 3.84 10.29 -19.72
N GLU A 639 4.61 11.32 -20.08
CA GLU A 639 5.89 11.63 -19.43
C GLU A 639 5.71 12.30 -18.05
N TYR A 640 6.44 11.80 -17.06
CA TYR A 640 6.53 12.37 -15.71
C TYR A 640 7.77 13.25 -15.57
N GLY A 641 7.58 14.43 -14.97
CA GLY A 641 8.68 15.33 -14.62
C GLY A 641 9.52 15.78 -15.83
N ALA A 642 8.88 16.02 -16.98
CA ALA A 642 9.55 16.41 -18.22
C ALA A 642 10.37 17.71 -18.06
N LEU A 643 9.85 18.67 -17.29
CA LEU A 643 10.48 19.97 -17.08
C LEU A 643 11.58 20.01 -16.00
N VAL A 644 11.90 18.86 -15.39
CA VAL A 644 12.95 18.74 -14.36
C VAL A 644 14.32 19.05 -14.98
N VAL A 645 15.18 19.74 -14.21
CA VAL A 645 16.57 20.09 -14.59
C VAL A 645 17.56 19.55 -13.57
N ALA A 646 18.86 19.50 -13.89
CA ALA A 646 19.87 19.02 -12.95
C ALA A 646 20.00 19.89 -11.69
N ALA A 647 20.38 19.29 -10.57
CA ALA A 647 20.53 19.96 -9.26
C ALA A 647 21.85 20.76 -9.16
N GLN A 648 22.07 21.67 -10.11
CA GLN A 648 23.30 22.47 -10.25
C GLN A 648 23.02 23.98 -10.36
N ALA A 649 21.88 24.46 -9.84
CA ALA A 649 21.49 25.87 -9.87
C ALA A 649 22.50 26.79 -9.16
N SER A 650 23.27 26.25 -8.21
CA SER A 650 24.35 26.99 -7.55
C SER A 650 25.62 27.14 -8.42
N ARG A 651 25.70 26.45 -9.58
CA ARG A 651 26.86 26.44 -10.48
C ARG A 651 26.56 26.92 -11.90
N ARG A 652 25.30 26.86 -12.31
CA ARG A 652 24.84 27.14 -13.68
C ARG A 652 23.63 28.05 -13.62
N THR A 653 23.44 28.84 -14.67
CA THR A 653 22.24 29.69 -14.79
C THR A 653 21.00 28.84 -15.02
N LYS A 654 19.84 29.40 -14.71
CA LYS A 654 18.55 28.72 -14.95
C LYS A 654 18.37 28.42 -16.43
N GLU A 655 18.73 29.35 -17.30
CA GLU A 655 18.64 29.23 -18.76
C GLU A 655 19.54 28.10 -19.29
N ASP A 656 20.77 27.98 -18.80
CA ASP A 656 21.66 26.86 -19.15
C ASP A 656 21.07 25.51 -18.73
N LEU A 657 20.57 25.41 -17.49
CA LEU A 657 19.96 24.17 -16.98
C LEU A 657 18.72 23.77 -17.79
N ILE A 658 17.88 24.74 -18.14
CA ILE A 658 16.67 24.59 -18.95
C ILE A 658 16.98 23.91 -20.29
N VAL A 659 18.05 24.34 -20.96
CA VAL A 659 18.45 23.89 -22.31
C VAL A 659 19.31 22.63 -22.26
N ASN A 660 20.29 22.57 -21.37
CA ASN A 660 21.35 21.56 -21.37
C ASN A 660 21.11 20.39 -20.39
N THR A 661 20.09 20.49 -19.54
CA THR A 661 19.72 19.39 -18.62
C THR A 661 18.24 19.00 -18.68
N PRO A 662 17.66 18.85 -19.89
CA PRO A 662 16.24 18.50 -20.02
C PRO A 662 15.95 17.18 -19.33
N ALA A 663 14.86 17.14 -18.58
CA ALA A 663 14.40 16.01 -17.78
C ALA A 663 15.46 15.43 -16.79
N ASP A 664 16.51 16.19 -16.47
CA ASP A 664 17.71 15.74 -15.73
C ASP A 664 18.37 14.47 -16.32
N GLY A 665 18.29 14.32 -17.64
CA GLY A 665 18.89 13.20 -18.37
C GLY A 665 18.19 11.86 -18.18
N ILE A 666 16.91 11.86 -17.75
CA ILE A 666 16.06 10.67 -17.73
C ILE A 666 14.65 11.02 -18.21
N VAL A 667 14.11 10.25 -19.15
CA VAL A 667 12.71 10.29 -19.56
C VAL A 667 12.00 9.15 -18.83
N THR A 668 10.95 9.47 -18.09
CA THR A 668 10.20 8.49 -17.27
C THR A 668 8.72 8.70 -17.51
N GLY A 669 7.92 7.65 -17.59
CA GLY A 669 6.48 7.77 -17.78
C GLY A 669 5.79 6.41 -17.84
N ILE A 670 4.52 6.43 -18.20
CA ILE A 670 3.73 5.23 -18.48
C ILE A 670 3.22 5.28 -19.92
N GLY A 671 3.06 4.13 -20.57
CA GLY A 671 2.50 4.03 -21.92
C GLY A 671 2.00 2.62 -22.19
N ASN A 672 1.15 2.47 -23.19
CA ASN A 672 0.69 1.16 -23.63
C ASN A 672 1.75 0.53 -24.55
N ILE A 673 1.98 -0.77 -24.38
CA ILE A 673 2.87 -1.55 -25.25
C ILE A 673 2.08 -2.79 -25.68
N ASN A 674 1.95 -2.98 -27.00
CA ASN A 674 1.17 -4.06 -27.62
C ASN A 674 -0.36 -3.91 -27.42
N GLY A 675 -0.89 -2.68 -27.41
CA GLY A 675 -2.32 -2.41 -27.29
C GLY A 675 -3.15 -2.88 -28.49
N ASP A 676 -2.51 -3.22 -29.61
CA ASP A 676 -3.13 -3.92 -30.74
C ASP A 676 -3.43 -5.40 -30.44
N MET A 677 -2.67 -6.01 -29.52
CA MET A 677 -2.81 -7.42 -29.13
C MET A 677 -3.56 -7.64 -27.82
N PHE A 678 -3.47 -6.70 -26.88
CA PHE A 678 -3.99 -6.83 -25.51
C PHE A 678 -4.80 -5.61 -25.08
N ASP A 679 -5.67 -5.80 -24.08
CA ASP A 679 -6.51 -4.71 -23.59
C ASP A 679 -5.67 -3.62 -22.89
N TYR A 680 -6.25 -2.43 -22.71
CA TYR A 680 -5.54 -1.26 -22.16
C TYR A 680 -4.82 -1.56 -20.83
N ASP A 681 -5.51 -2.21 -19.89
CA ASP A 681 -4.95 -2.51 -18.56
C ASP A 681 -3.79 -3.53 -18.63
N GLN A 682 -3.81 -4.44 -19.61
CA GLN A 682 -2.77 -5.45 -19.81
C GLN A 682 -1.54 -4.89 -20.54
N SER A 683 -1.74 -3.90 -21.41
CA SER A 683 -0.68 -3.28 -22.21
C SER A 683 0.05 -2.15 -21.47
N LEU A 684 -0.55 -1.58 -20.42
CA LEU A 684 0.02 -0.46 -19.67
C LEU A 684 1.33 -0.84 -18.95
N SER A 685 2.41 -0.13 -19.28
CA SER A 685 3.76 -0.38 -18.77
C SER A 685 4.45 0.89 -18.29
N ALA A 686 5.32 0.76 -17.29
CA ALA A 686 6.22 1.81 -16.86
C ALA A 686 7.49 1.82 -17.73
N VAL A 687 7.89 3.00 -18.22
CA VAL A 687 9.06 3.15 -19.10
C VAL A 687 10.02 4.19 -18.55
N MET A 688 11.28 3.81 -18.44
CA MET A 688 12.39 4.62 -17.96
C MET A 688 13.54 4.58 -18.96
N ALA A 689 13.93 5.72 -19.52
CA ALA A 689 15.04 5.81 -20.46
C ALA A 689 16.04 6.89 -20.06
N TYR A 690 17.30 6.52 -19.87
CA TYR A 690 18.37 7.49 -19.69
C TYR A 690 18.71 8.17 -21.01
N ASP A 691 18.89 9.49 -20.99
CA ASP A 691 19.33 10.26 -22.15
C ASP A 691 20.83 10.50 -22.06
N ALA A 692 21.60 9.69 -22.80
CA ALA A 692 23.05 9.79 -22.87
C ALA A 692 23.56 11.13 -23.41
N THR A 693 22.71 11.92 -24.09
CA THR A 693 23.07 13.25 -24.58
C THR A 693 23.10 14.29 -23.46
N VAL A 694 22.47 14.01 -22.32
CA VAL A 694 22.42 14.90 -21.15
C VAL A 694 23.37 14.37 -20.08
N LEU A 695 24.48 15.09 -19.89
CA LEU A 695 25.48 14.75 -18.85
C LEU A 695 25.91 13.26 -18.89
N ALA A 696 26.04 12.71 -20.10
CA ALA A 696 26.40 11.31 -20.36
C ALA A 696 25.47 10.27 -19.72
N GLY A 697 24.18 10.60 -19.53
CA GLY A 697 23.20 9.68 -18.92
C GLY A 697 23.51 9.34 -17.46
N THR A 698 24.23 10.23 -16.75
CA THR A 698 24.61 10.01 -15.35
C THR A 698 23.46 10.23 -14.37
N GLN A 699 23.51 9.53 -13.25
CA GLN A 699 22.51 9.60 -12.18
C GLN A 699 22.73 10.81 -11.29
N GLY A 700 21.73 11.70 -11.21
CA GLY A 700 21.70 12.92 -10.43
C GLY A 700 20.58 12.88 -9.39
N LYS A 701 20.50 13.90 -8.52
CA LYS A 701 19.53 13.85 -7.42
C LYS A 701 18.08 13.93 -7.89
N ARG A 702 17.78 14.74 -8.92
CA ARG A 702 16.39 14.89 -9.39
C ARG A 702 15.96 13.73 -10.28
N ASN A 703 16.86 13.16 -11.09
CA ASN A 703 16.56 11.95 -11.84
C ASN A 703 16.36 10.70 -10.96
N HIS A 704 17.03 10.62 -9.80
CA HIS A 704 16.72 9.62 -8.78
C HIS A 704 15.31 9.78 -8.18
N ILE A 705 14.87 11.01 -7.92
CA ILE A 705 13.48 11.27 -7.46
C ILE A 705 12.45 10.83 -8.53
N LYS A 706 12.74 11.08 -9.81
CA LYS A 706 11.90 10.60 -10.93
C LYS A 706 11.86 9.07 -10.97
N THR A 707 13.02 8.42 -10.80
CA THR A 707 13.15 6.96 -10.74
C THR A 707 12.30 6.39 -9.61
N ASP A 708 12.49 6.89 -8.38
CA ASP A 708 11.75 6.43 -7.19
C ASP A 708 10.24 6.56 -7.38
N ARG A 709 9.79 7.68 -7.97
CA ARG A 709 8.37 7.91 -8.27
C ARG A 709 7.80 6.91 -9.27
N LEU A 710 8.52 6.61 -10.35
CA LEU A 710 8.05 5.66 -11.35
C LEU A 710 8.05 4.22 -10.80
N VAL A 711 9.07 3.84 -10.04
CA VAL A 711 9.15 2.53 -9.38
C VAL A 711 8.02 2.34 -8.37
N GLU A 712 7.74 3.33 -7.53
CA GLU A 712 6.59 3.30 -6.60
C GLU A 712 5.27 3.08 -7.35
N ARG A 713 5.09 3.79 -8.48
CA ARG A 713 3.90 3.66 -9.32
C ARG A 713 3.78 2.27 -9.94
N ALA A 714 4.86 1.76 -10.53
CA ALA A 714 4.90 0.46 -11.17
C ALA A 714 4.62 -0.66 -10.16
N ARG A 715 5.16 -0.56 -8.95
CA ARG A 715 4.92 -1.53 -7.88
C ARG A 715 3.46 -1.55 -7.42
N ARG A 716 2.93 -0.37 -7.11
CA ARG A 716 1.57 -0.24 -6.55
C ARG A 716 0.50 -0.74 -7.53
N ASP A 717 0.72 -0.51 -8.81
CA ASP A 717 -0.24 -0.84 -9.86
C ASP A 717 0.16 -2.10 -10.65
N GLU A 718 1.17 -2.85 -10.20
CA GLU A 718 1.66 -4.10 -10.79
C GLU A 718 2.01 -3.99 -12.30
N MET A 719 2.55 -2.85 -12.73
CA MET A 719 2.90 -2.60 -14.15
C MET A 719 4.24 -3.24 -14.53
N PRO A 720 4.36 -3.91 -15.70
CA PRO A 720 5.64 -4.25 -16.29
C PRO A 720 6.53 -3.01 -16.41
N PHE A 721 7.84 -3.19 -16.23
CA PHE A 721 8.80 -2.09 -16.17
C PHE A 721 9.89 -2.26 -17.22
N VAL A 722 10.05 -1.27 -18.09
CA VAL A 722 11.08 -1.23 -19.14
C VAL A 722 12.12 -0.15 -18.85
N LEU A 723 13.38 -0.55 -18.77
CA LEU A 723 14.53 0.31 -18.57
C LEU A 723 15.40 0.35 -19.82
N PHE A 724 15.52 1.51 -20.47
CA PHE A 724 16.65 1.79 -21.38
C PHE A 724 17.82 2.34 -20.55
N ALA A 725 18.75 1.45 -20.19
CA ALA A 725 19.94 1.79 -19.43
C ALA A 725 21.06 2.24 -20.36
N GLU A 726 21.50 3.49 -20.20
CA GLU A 726 22.69 4.02 -20.87
C GLU A 726 23.27 5.14 -20.02
N GLY A 727 24.59 5.15 -19.81
CA GLY A 727 25.30 6.18 -19.07
C GLY A 727 26.17 5.67 -17.93
N GLY A 728 26.56 6.59 -17.05
CA GLY A 728 27.45 6.33 -15.91
C GLY A 728 26.78 6.46 -14.53
N GLY A 729 27.58 6.39 -13.47
CA GLY A 729 27.10 6.42 -12.10
C GLY A 729 26.75 7.82 -11.56
N GLY A 730 26.68 7.91 -10.23
CA GLY A 730 26.30 9.11 -9.49
C GLY A 730 27.09 10.36 -9.90
N ARG A 731 26.40 11.50 -9.91
CA ARG A 731 26.91 12.77 -10.41
C ARG A 731 27.38 13.67 -9.25
N PRO A 732 28.71 13.82 -9.02
CA PRO A 732 29.23 14.66 -7.94
C PRO A 732 28.95 16.15 -8.12
N GLY A 733 28.55 16.55 -9.34
CA GLY A 733 28.30 17.94 -9.69
C GLY A 733 26.98 18.51 -9.18
N ASP A 734 26.10 17.68 -8.61
CA ASP A 734 24.81 18.07 -8.05
C ASP A 734 24.98 18.66 -6.64
N VAL A 735 24.96 19.98 -6.55
CA VAL A 735 25.32 20.74 -5.35
C VAL A 735 24.14 21.40 -4.65
N ASP A 736 22.94 21.37 -5.25
CA ASP A 736 21.77 22.06 -4.68
C ASP A 736 21.14 21.29 -3.49
N PHE A 737 21.60 20.07 -3.21
CA PHE A 737 21.13 19.26 -2.08
C PHE A 737 22.27 18.99 -1.11
N PRO A 738 22.06 19.14 0.22
CA PRO A 738 23.08 18.80 1.20
C PRO A 738 23.18 17.27 1.33
N PHE A 739 24.12 16.65 0.62
CA PHE A 739 24.48 15.25 0.82
C PHE A 739 25.99 15.07 0.71
N ILE A 740 26.54 14.11 1.48
CA ILE A 740 27.98 13.82 1.49
C ILE A 740 28.31 12.65 0.58
N SER A 741 27.63 11.50 0.77
CA SER A 741 27.93 10.26 0.05
C SER A 741 26.82 9.78 -0.88
N GLY A 742 25.57 10.16 -0.61
CA GLY A 742 24.41 9.67 -1.36
C GLY A 742 24.05 8.19 -1.11
N LEU A 743 24.72 7.52 -0.16
CA LEU A 743 24.51 6.08 0.12
C LEU A 743 23.12 5.74 0.69
N TYR A 744 22.37 6.75 1.14
CA TYR A 744 20.99 6.57 1.59
C TYR A 744 19.99 6.47 0.42
N GLN A 745 20.43 6.62 -0.83
CA GLN A 745 19.56 6.67 -2.00
C GLN A 745 18.82 5.33 -2.20
N PRO A 746 17.48 5.30 -2.10
CA PRO A 746 16.73 4.05 -2.08
C PRO A 746 16.55 3.40 -3.46
N SER A 747 16.78 4.14 -4.56
CA SER A 747 16.40 3.71 -5.91
C SER A 747 16.88 2.31 -6.31
N PHE A 748 18.09 1.92 -5.90
CA PHE A 748 18.64 0.60 -6.20
C PHE A 748 17.86 -0.51 -5.51
N ALA A 749 17.54 -0.33 -4.22
CA ALA A 749 16.69 -1.26 -3.49
C ALA A 749 15.27 -1.26 -4.04
N ALA A 750 14.71 -0.08 -4.31
CA ALA A 750 13.35 0.06 -4.82
C ALA A 750 13.16 -0.64 -6.19
N LEU A 751 14.09 -0.46 -7.13
CA LEU A 751 14.00 -1.14 -8.42
C LEU A 751 14.22 -2.64 -8.29
N ALA A 752 15.15 -3.08 -7.43
CA ALA A 752 15.40 -4.49 -7.17
C ALA A 752 14.18 -5.19 -6.52
N GLU A 753 13.42 -4.47 -5.71
CA GLU A 753 12.18 -4.95 -5.09
C GLU A 753 11.06 -5.22 -6.10
N LEU A 754 11.16 -4.73 -7.35
CA LEU A 754 10.23 -5.10 -8.43
C LEU A 754 10.46 -6.52 -8.96
N SER A 755 11.70 -7.05 -8.86
CA SER A 755 11.99 -8.42 -9.30
C SER A 755 11.18 -9.39 -8.43
N GLY A 756 10.40 -10.27 -9.06
CA GLY A 756 9.48 -11.14 -8.33
C GLY A 756 8.03 -10.64 -8.34
N GLU A 757 7.82 -9.34 -8.57
CA GLU A 757 6.50 -8.70 -8.51
C GLU A 757 5.95 -8.43 -9.92
N VAL A 758 6.74 -7.78 -10.78
CA VAL A 758 6.37 -7.40 -12.15
C VAL A 758 7.45 -7.81 -13.16
N PRO A 759 7.13 -8.04 -14.44
CA PRO A 759 8.15 -8.27 -15.47
C PRO A 759 9.09 -7.07 -15.59
N LEU A 760 10.38 -7.28 -15.33
CA LEU A 760 11.40 -6.24 -15.34
C LEU A 760 12.36 -6.42 -16.51
N LEU A 761 12.29 -5.53 -17.51
CA LEU A 761 13.06 -5.62 -18.74
C LEU A 761 14.12 -4.50 -18.81
N GLY A 762 15.36 -4.90 -19.08
CA GLY A 762 16.47 -4.00 -19.36
C GLY A 762 16.84 -4.00 -20.84
N ILE A 763 17.06 -2.82 -21.41
CA ILE A 763 17.54 -2.61 -22.77
C ILE A 763 18.80 -1.74 -22.68
N VAL A 764 19.86 -2.12 -23.39
CA VAL A 764 21.11 -1.35 -23.40
C VAL A 764 21.67 -1.20 -24.82
N SER A 765 22.00 0.05 -25.15
CA SER A 765 22.85 0.40 -26.28
C SER A 765 24.00 1.27 -25.76
N GLY A 766 25.17 1.16 -26.38
CA GLY A 766 26.31 1.98 -26.02
C GLY A 766 26.92 1.62 -24.67
N ARG A 767 27.05 2.59 -23.76
CA ARG A 767 27.87 2.43 -22.54
C ARG A 767 26.99 2.45 -21.31
N CYS A 768 26.97 1.38 -20.53
CA CYS A 768 26.19 1.26 -19.29
C CYS A 768 27.12 0.89 -18.13
N PHE A 769 27.42 1.87 -17.28
CA PHE A 769 28.37 1.70 -16.19
C PHE A 769 27.83 2.09 -14.82
N ALA A 770 28.46 1.55 -13.78
CA ALA A 770 28.21 1.89 -12.39
C ALA A 770 26.73 1.74 -11.99
N GLY A 771 26.06 2.82 -11.57
CA GLY A 771 24.69 2.75 -11.11
C GLY A 771 23.69 2.32 -12.19
N ASN A 772 23.91 2.69 -13.46
CA ASN A 772 23.04 2.24 -14.55
C ASN A 772 23.22 0.73 -14.80
N ALA A 773 24.45 0.22 -14.67
CA ALA A 773 24.72 -1.22 -14.75
C ALA A 773 24.10 -1.98 -13.56
N ALA A 774 24.07 -1.36 -12.37
CA ALA A 774 23.39 -1.93 -11.21
C ALA A 774 21.86 -2.01 -11.41
N PHE A 775 21.23 -0.98 -11.99
CA PHE A 775 19.82 -1.04 -12.37
C PHE A 775 19.54 -2.09 -13.46
N LEU A 776 20.42 -2.18 -14.45
CA LEU A 776 20.29 -3.19 -15.51
C LEU A 776 20.42 -4.60 -14.95
N GLY A 777 21.38 -4.83 -14.04
CA GLY A 777 21.68 -6.16 -13.49
C GLY A 777 20.61 -6.75 -12.56
N VAL A 778 19.61 -5.96 -12.15
CA VAL A 778 18.44 -6.45 -11.40
C VAL A 778 17.25 -6.79 -12.29
N CYS A 779 17.32 -6.53 -13.60
CA CYS A 779 16.27 -6.89 -14.54
C CYS A 779 16.18 -8.41 -14.76
N ASP A 780 14.97 -8.88 -15.07
CA ASP A 780 14.69 -10.28 -15.37
C ASP A 780 15.37 -10.71 -16.68
N VAL A 781 15.37 -9.81 -17.67
CA VAL A 781 15.96 -9.99 -18.99
C VAL A 781 16.71 -8.73 -19.40
N ILE A 782 17.89 -8.91 -19.98
CA ILE A 782 18.71 -7.86 -20.58
C ILE A 782 18.80 -8.10 -22.08
N ILE A 783 18.25 -7.16 -22.85
CA ILE A 783 18.41 -7.07 -24.31
C ILE A 783 19.49 -6.05 -24.59
N ALA A 784 20.49 -6.43 -25.37
CA ALA A 784 21.63 -5.57 -25.65
C ALA A 784 22.00 -5.62 -27.12
N ASP A 785 22.36 -4.47 -27.70
CA ASP A 785 22.95 -4.47 -29.03
C ASP A 785 24.45 -4.84 -29.00
N LYS A 786 25.00 -5.19 -30.17
CA LYS A 786 26.42 -5.55 -30.32
C LYS A 786 27.42 -4.43 -29.98
N ASN A 787 26.97 -3.18 -29.92
CA ASN A 787 27.81 -2.03 -29.59
C ASN A 787 27.82 -1.74 -28.07
N SER A 788 27.06 -2.52 -27.29
CA SER A 788 26.94 -2.33 -25.85
C SER A 788 28.20 -2.71 -25.05
N ASN A 789 28.42 -1.99 -23.96
CA ASN A 789 29.46 -2.22 -22.96
C ASN A 789 28.83 -2.07 -21.58
N ILE A 790 28.84 -3.14 -20.79
CA ILE A 790 28.15 -3.21 -19.49
C ILE A 790 29.19 -3.49 -18.40
N GLY A 791 29.28 -2.63 -17.37
CA GLY A 791 30.25 -2.86 -16.30
C GLY A 791 29.93 -2.14 -14.99
N MET A 792 30.18 -2.80 -13.85
CA MET A 792 29.99 -2.19 -12.53
C MET A 792 30.91 -0.98 -12.28
N ALA A 793 31.99 -0.85 -13.04
CA ALA A 793 32.88 0.30 -12.99
C ALA A 793 33.10 0.85 -14.41
N GLY A 794 33.00 2.17 -14.57
CA GLY A 794 33.42 2.86 -15.79
C GLY A 794 34.92 3.21 -15.75
N PRO A 795 35.49 3.73 -16.86
CA PRO A 795 36.92 4.05 -16.94
C PRO A 795 37.45 4.92 -15.79
N ALA A 796 36.70 5.97 -15.44
CA ALA A 796 37.09 6.90 -14.37
C ALA A 796 37.17 6.21 -12.99
N MET A 797 36.33 5.21 -12.72
CA MET A 797 36.34 4.48 -11.45
C MET A 797 37.49 3.49 -11.39
N ILE A 798 37.81 2.83 -12.52
CA ILE A 798 38.94 1.89 -12.62
C ILE A 798 40.26 2.65 -12.48
N GLU A 799 40.40 3.79 -13.16
CA GLU A 799 41.56 4.66 -13.05
C GLU A 799 41.68 5.22 -11.62
N GLY A 800 40.59 5.73 -11.04
CA GLY A 800 40.57 6.21 -9.66
C GLY A 800 40.93 5.15 -8.62
N GLY A 801 40.69 3.87 -8.92
CA GLY A 801 41.10 2.72 -8.11
C GLY A 801 42.55 2.27 -8.33
N GLY A 802 43.30 2.90 -9.24
CA GLY A 802 44.68 2.55 -9.56
C GLY A 802 44.83 1.26 -10.37
N LEU A 803 43.78 0.81 -11.07
CA LEU A 803 43.76 -0.47 -11.80
C LEU A 803 44.16 -0.34 -13.27
N GLY A 804 44.59 0.85 -13.69
CA GLY A 804 44.98 1.16 -15.07
C GLY A 804 43.96 2.05 -15.79
N ILE A 805 44.28 2.40 -17.03
CA ILE A 805 43.46 3.25 -17.89
C ILE A 805 42.96 2.39 -19.05
N TYR A 806 41.63 2.34 -19.21
CA TYR A 806 40.96 1.53 -20.22
C TYR A 806 40.03 2.41 -21.05
N LYS A 807 39.82 2.03 -22.30
CA LYS A 807 38.74 2.63 -23.08
C LYS A 807 37.41 2.06 -22.60
N PRO A 808 36.31 2.81 -22.70
CA PRO A 808 34.97 2.27 -22.43
C PRO A 808 34.68 0.96 -23.15
N GLU A 809 35.19 0.81 -24.38
CA GLU A 809 35.00 -0.37 -25.24
C GLU A 809 35.78 -1.60 -24.76
N ASP A 810 36.72 -1.43 -23.83
CA ASP A 810 37.47 -2.54 -23.23
C ASP A 810 36.75 -3.11 -22.00
N ILE A 811 35.65 -2.49 -21.55
CA ILE A 811 34.97 -2.79 -20.28
C ILE A 811 33.63 -3.45 -20.54
N GLY A 812 33.56 -4.75 -20.28
CA GLY A 812 32.36 -5.57 -20.48
C GLY A 812 31.75 -5.51 -21.88
N PRO A 813 32.51 -5.82 -22.94
CA PRO A 813 31.97 -5.87 -24.30
C PRO A 813 30.79 -6.84 -24.44
N ALA A 814 29.83 -6.52 -25.32
CA ALA A 814 28.60 -7.30 -25.52
C ALA A 814 28.84 -8.80 -25.74
N ASN A 815 29.85 -9.21 -26.51
CA ASN A 815 30.15 -10.62 -26.75
C ASN A 815 30.60 -11.36 -25.47
N VAL A 816 31.32 -10.68 -24.57
CA VAL A 816 31.74 -11.24 -23.28
C VAL A 816 30.54 -11.37 -22.36
N GLN A 817 29.70 -10.33 -22.29
CA GLN A 817 28.50 -10.30 -21.45
C GLN A 817 27.41 -11.25 -21.95
N PHE A 818 27.38 -11.56 -23.24
CA PHE A 818 26.51 -12.60 -23.78
C PHE A 818 27.03 -14.00 -23.47
N ALA A 819 28.36 -14.21 -23.54
CA ALA A 819 28.97 -15.50 -23.25
C ALA A 819 28.90 -15.89 -21.76
N ASN A 820 28.89 -14.91 -20.85
CA ASN A 820 28.81 -15.14 -19.41
C ASN A 820 27.38 -15.09 -18.84
N GLY A 821 26.36 -14.84 -19.69
CA GLY A 821 24.95 -14.89 -19.32
C GLY A 821 24.37 -13.59 -18.74
N VAL A 822 25.13 -12.49 -18.71
CA VAL A 822 24.61 -11.16 -18.35
C VAL A 822 23.63 -10.65 -19.40
N ILE A 823 23.92 -10.84 -20.69
CA ILE A 823 22.99 -10.51 -21.78
C ILE A 823 22.15 -11.74 -22.10
N ASP A 824 20.83 -11.60 -22.00
CA ASP A 824 19.89 -12.66 -22.34
C ASP A 824 19.64 -12.73 -23.85
N VAL A 825 19.52 -11.56 -24.51
CA VAL A 825 19.31 -11.47 -25.97
C VAL A 825 20.25 -10.44 -26.57
N LEU A 826 21.14 -10.89 -27.45
CA LEU A 826 22.06 -10.05 -28.21
C LEU A 826 21.45 -9.74 -29.59
N VAL A 827 21.26 -8.47 -29.90
CA VAL A 827 20.63 -7.97 -31.14
C VAL A 827 21.59 -7.09 -31.95
N GLU A 828 21.26 -6.80 -33.21
CA GLU A 828 22.10 -5.97 -34.08
C GLU A 828 22.04 -4.49 -33.70
N ASN A 829 20.87 -3.99 -33.30
CA ASN A 829 20.64 -2.56 -33.05
C ASN A 829 19.42 -2.31 -32.15
N GLU A 830 19.20 -1.04 -31.79
CA GLU A 830 18.11 -0.60 -30.92
C GLU A 830 16.70 -0.89 -31.46
N ALA A 831 16.49 -0.90 -32.79
CA ALA A 831 15.18 -1.20 -33.38
C ALA A 831 14.78 -2.66 -33.16
N GLU A 832 15.75 -3.56 -33.38
CA GLU A 832 15.58 -4.97 -33.07
C GLU A 832 15.41 -5.17 -31.56
N ALA A 833 16.13 -4.40 -30.72
CA ALA A 833 15.97 -4.45 -29.27
C ALA A 833 14.53 -4.13 -28.83
N VAL A 834 13.92 -3.08 -29.39
CA VAL A 834 12.52 -2.71 -29.13
C VAL A 834 11.55 -3.79 -29.63
N THR A 835 11.80 -4.36 -30.80
CA THR A 835 10.97 -5.47 -31.34
C THR A 835 11.00 -6.68 -30.40
N VAL A 836 12.19 -7.06 -29.92
CA VAL A 836 12.37 -8.14 -28.96
C VAL A 836 11.74 -7.79 -27.61
N ALA A 837 11.82 -6.53 -27.16
CA ALA A 837 11.20 -6.05 -25.93
C ALA A 837 9.67 -6.21 -25.95
N LYS A 838 9.03 -5.78 -27.05
CA LYS A 838 7.60 -5.99 -27.30
C LYS A 838 7.23 -7.47 -27.26
N HIS A 839 8.02 -8.31 -27.95
CA HIS A 839 7.81 -9.75 -27.97
C HIS A 839 7.92 -10.39 -26.57
N TYR A 840 8.96 -10.02 -25.80
CA TYR A 840 9.15 -10.47 -24.42
C TYR A 840 7.97 -10.09 -23.52
N LEU A 841 7.58 -8.81 -23.51
CA LEU A 841 6.47 -8.33 -22.67
C LEU A 841 5.16 -9.03 -23.01
N SER A 842 4.90 -9.31 -24.30
CA SER A 842 3.68 -10.01 -24.72
C SER A 842 3.47 -11.33 -23.96
N MET A 843 4.55 -12.02 -23.56
CA MET A 843 4.48 -13.30 -22.84
C MET A 843 3.87 -13.18 -21.44
N PHE A 844 3.77 -11.96 -20.91
CA PHE A 844 3.25 -11.66 -19.58
C PHE A 844 1.95 -10.84 -19.61
N GLN A 845 1.51 -10.42 -20.80
CA GLN A 845 0.29 -9.61 -20.99
C GLN A 845 -0.96 -10.46 -21.26
N GLY A 846 -0.79 -11.78 -21.44
CA GLY A 846 -1.88 -12.75 -21.52
C GLY A 846 -1.81 -13.68 -22.72
N ARG A 847 -2.95 -14.31 -23.03
CA ARG A 847 -3.09 -15.26 -24.15
C ARG A 847 -3.30 -14.50 -25.47
N ALA A 848 -2.51 -14.86 -26.49
CA ALA A 848 -2.70 -14.31 -27.83
C ALA A 848 -3.98 -14.89 -28.48
N LYS A 849 -4.78 -14.03 -29.09
CA LYS A 849 -6.03 -14.41 -29.78
C LYS A 849 -5.72 -15.10 -31.11
N ASP A 850 -4.82 -14.51 -31.88
CA ASP A 850 -4.40 -15.00 -33.19
C ASP A 850 -3.09 -15.80 -33.06
N TRP A 851 -3.09 -17.04 -33.56
CA TRP A 851 -1.93 -17.91 -33.56
C TRP A 851 -2.04 -18.94 -34.68
N SER A 852 -0.90 -19.49 -35.09
CA SER A 852 -0.84 -20.61 -36.05
C SER A 852 0.09 -21.71 -35.53
N ALA A 853 -0.33 -22.96 -35.69
CA ALA A 853 0.46 -24.11 -35.30
C ALA A 853 1.39 -24.54 -36.46
N PRO A 854 2.61 -25.01 -36.16
CA PRO A 854 3.48 -25.67 -37.14
C PRO A 854 2.90 -27.02 -37.58
N ASN A 855 3.44 -27.62 -38.63
CA ASN A 855 3.03 -28.95 -39.08
C ASN A 855 3.46 -30.02 -38.04
N PRO A 856 2.53 -30.65 -37.31
CA PRO A 856 2.88 -31.57 -36.23
C PRO A 856 3.61 -32.83 -36.71
N LEU A 857 3.45 -33.20 -37.99
CA LEU A 857 4.10 -34.38 -38.56
C LEU A 857 5.62 -34.24 -38.66
N GLU A 858 6.15 -33.01 -38.71
CA GLU A 858 7.59 -32.77 -38.79
C GLU A 858 8.33 -33.26 -37.53
N LEU A 859 7.67 -33.22 -36.37
CA LEU A 859 8.23 -33.66 -35.09
C LEU A 859 8.66 -35.14 -35.12
N ARG A 860 8.00 -35.98 -35.93
CA ARG A 860 8.33 -37.42 -36.07
C ARG A 860 9.74 -37.69 -36.58
N HIS A 861 10.37 -36.70 -37.23
CA HIS A 861 11.66 -36.86 -37.89
C HIS A 861 12.79 -36.04 -37.25
N VAL A 862 12.49 -35.25 -36.20
CA VAL A 862 13.50 -34.38 -35.58
C VAL A 862 14.54 -35.19 -34.82
N VAL A 863 14.11 -36.20 -34.05
CA VAL A 863 15.02 -37.09 -33.31
C VAL A 863 15.40 -38.28 -34.19
N PRO A 864 16.70 -38.50 -34.49
CA PRO A 864 17.12 -39.63 -35.31
C PRO A 864 16.91 -40.97 -34.60
N GLU A 865 16.46 -41.99 -35.33
CA GLU A 865 16.34 -43.38 -34.82
C GLU A 865 17.68 -43.95 -34.33
N ASN A 866 18.78 -43.56 -34.98
CA ASN A 866 20.11 -43.90 -34.48
C ASN A 866 20.42 -43.09 -33.22
N ARG A 867 20.31 -43.75 -32.06
CA ARG A 867 20.53 -43.17 -30.72
C ARG A 867 21.88 -42.45 -30.51
N LEU A 868 22.89 -42.76 -31.34
CA LEU A 868 24.21 -42.12 -31.28
C LEU A 868 24.30 -40.83 -32.11
N ARG A 869 23.33 -40.57 -33.00
CA ARG A 869 23.35 -39.41 -33.88
C ARG A 869 22.82 -38.17 -33.15
N VAL A 870 23.59 -37.09 -33.20
CA VAL A 870 23.21 -35.79 -32.63
C VAL A 870 22.20 -35.07 -33.54
N TYR A 871 21.34 -34.25 -32.96
CA TYR A 871 20.38 -33.38 -33.64
C TYR A 871 20.29 -32.03 -32.92
N ASP A 872 19.57 -31.08 -33.50
CA ASP A 872 19.32 -29.76 -32.93
C ASP A 872 17.97 -29.74 -32.20
N SER A 873 17.98 -29.64 -30.87
CA SER A 873 16.75 -29.64 -30.08
C SER A 873 15.94 -28.36 -30.23
N ARG A 874 16.48 -27.27 -30.80
CA ARG A 874 15.70 -26.08 -31.16
C ARG A 874 14.63 -26.37 -32.20
N LYS A 875 14.85 -27.34 -33.10
CA LYS A 875 13.83 -27.79 -34.04
C LYS A 875 12.62 -28.44 -33.34
N VAL A 876 12.83 -29.05 -32.18
CA VAL A 876 11.73 -29.55 -31.36
C VAL A 876 10.97 -28.37 -30.75
N ILE A 877 11.67 -27.37 -30.21
CA ILE A 877 11.08 -26.14 -29.66
C ILE A 877 10.21 -25.44 -30.72
N GLU A 878 10.74 -25.25 -31.93
CA GLU A 878 10.03 -24.65 -33.07
C GLU A 878 8.83 -25.50 -33.52
N GLY A 879 8.97 -26.83 -33.54
CA GLY A 879 7.90 -27.73 -33.96
C GLY A 879 6.76 -27.88 -32.93
N ILE A 880 6.98 -27.51 -31.66
CA ILE A 880 5.93 -27.50 -30.64
C ILE A 880 5.31 -26.12 -30.42
N ALA A 881 6.08 -25.03 -30.59
CA ALA A 881 5.64 -23.67 -30.36
C ALA A 881 4.77 -23.14 -31.51
N ASP A 882 3.93 -22.15 -31.24
CA ASP A 882 3.22 -21.42 -32.29
C ASP A 882 4.22 -20.68 -33.19
N VAL A 883 3.94 -20.63 -34.49
CA VAL A 883 4.85 -20.05 -35.49
C VAL A 883 5.17 -18.60 -35.13
N GLY A 884 6.46 -18.27 -35.05
CA GLY A 884 6.94 -16.92 -34.73
C GLY A 884 6.95 -16.56 -33.23
N SER A 885 6.50 -17.45 -32.34
CA SER A 885 6.41 -17.15 -30.89
C SER A 885 7.67 -17.44 -30.09
N VAL A 886 8.65 -18.14 -30.65
CA VAL A 886 9.85 -18.57 -29.90
C VAL A 886 10.78 -17.39 -29.66
N LEU A 887 11.08 -17.13 -28.39
CA LEU A 887 12.10 -16.20 -27.93
C LEU A 887 13.15 -16.93 -27.11
N MET A 888 14.32 -17.16 -27.71
CA MET A 888 15.45 -17.80 -27.03
C MET A 888 16.12 -16.85 -26.05
N LEU A 889 16.38 -17.32 -24.82
CA LEU A 889 17.06 -16.54 -23.79
C LEU A 889 18.42 -17.14 -23.43
N ARG A 890 19.40 -16.28 -23.13
CA ARG A 890 20.78 -16.61 -22.73
C ARG A 890 21.45 -17.63 -23.64
N SER A 891 21.27 -17.52 -24.95
CA SER A 891 21.80 -18.51 -25.91
C SER A 891 23.33 -18.56 -25.99
N GLY A 892 24.03 -17.54 -25.48
CA GLY A 892 25.50 -17.50 -25.38
C GLY A 892 26.08 -18.19 -24.13
N PHE A 893 25.27 -18.49 -23.12
CA PHE A 893 25.70 -19.07 -21.83
C PHE A 893 25.03 -20.41 -21.55
N GLY A 894 25.69 -21.29 -20.78
CA GLY A 894 25.13 -22.59 -20.38
C GLY A 894 24.67 -23.43 -21.58
N LEU A 895 25.56 -23.65 -22.56
CA LEU A 895 25.24 -24.23 -23.88
C LEU A 895 24.60 -25.62 -23.83
N GLY A 896 24.75 -26.35 -22.73
CA GLY A 896 24.09 -27.64 -22.47
C GLY A 896 22.58 -27.55 -22.30
N MET A 897 22.03 -26.34 -22.08
CA MET A 897 20.61 -26.09 -21.91
C MET A 897 20.12 -24.96 -22.84
N HIS A 898 19.08 -25.25 -23.61
CA HIS A 898 18.28 -24.22 -24.25
C HIS A 898 17.16 -23.77 -23.33
N THR A 899 16.92 -22.47 -23.27
CA THR A 899 15.83 -21.83 -22.52
C THR A 899 15.11 -20.88 -23.46
N ALA A 900 13.79 -20.97 -23.55
CA ALA A 900 12.99 -20.15 -24.45
C ALA A 900 11.62 -19.82 -23.86
N LEU A 901 11.14 -18.61 -24.06
CA LEU A 901 9.72 -18.29 -23.92
C LEU A 901 9.03 -18.55 -25.26
N ALA A 902 7.83 -19.10 -25.24
CA ALA A 902 7.07 -19.39 -26.45
C ALA A 902 5.57 -19.40 -26.17
N ARG A 903 4.76 -19.66 -27.21
CA ARG A 903 3.33 -19.92 -27.07
C ARG A 903 2.95 -21.29 -27.57
N VAL A 904 1.92 -21.88 -26.97
CA VAL A 904 1.22 -23.06 -27.50
C VAL A 904 -0.28 -22.77 -27.47
N GLU A 905 -0.89 -22.67 -28.65
CA GLU A 905 -2.28 -22.24 -28.83
C GLU A 905 -2.57 -20.86 -28.20
N GLY A 906 -1.64 -19.93 -28.38
CA GLY A 906 -1.68 -18.58 -27.84
C GLY A 906 -1.27 -18.47 -26.36
N GLN A 907 -1.17 -19.58 -25.61
CA GLN A 907 -0.83 -19.58 -24.18
C GLN A 907 0.69 -19.45 -23.99
N PRO A 908 1.19 -18.44 -23.26
CA PRO A 908 2.60 -18.34 -22.90
C PRO A 908 3.09 -19.55 -22.09
N VAL A 909 4.28 -20.04 -22.45
CA VAL A 909 4.99 -21.17 -21.83
C VAL A 909 6.49 -20.86 -21.74
N GLY A 910 7.15 -21.40 -20.72
CA GLY A 910 8.60 -21.53 -20.70
C GLY A 910 9.03 -22.89 -21.21
N ILE A 911 10.13 -22.96 -21.96
CA ILE A 911 10.68 -24.21 -22.50
C ILE A 911 12.13 -24.35 -22.06
N ILE A 912 12.46 -25.50 -21.46
CA ILE A 912 13.85 -25.93 -21.23
C ILE A 912 14.13 -27.19 -22.05
N ALA A 913 15.29 -27.26 -22.68
CA ALA A 913 15.66 -28.41 -23.50
C ALA A 913 17.15 -28.72 -23.38
N ASN A 914 17.50 -29.99 -23.15
CA ASN A 914 18.89 -30.41 -23.24
C ASN A 914 19.41 -30.20 -24.67
N ASN A 915 20.69 -29.87 -24.80
CA ASN A 915 21.36 -29.72 -26.09
C ASN A 915 22.32 -30.90 -26.36
N PRO A 916 21.93 -31.89 -27.18
CA PRO A 916 22.79 -33.03 -27.49
C PRO A 916 24.08 -32.68 -28.25
N GLN A 917 24.18 -31.49 -28.84
CA GLN A 917 25.41 -31.01 -29.49
C GLN A 917 26.47 -30.59 -28.46
N HIS A 918 26.08 -30.34 -27.22
CA HIS A 918 26.97 -30.00 -26.12
C HIS A 918 27.06 -31.17 -25.13
N LEU A 919 28.26 -31.74 -24.97
CA LEU A 919 28.51 -32.86 -24.04
C LEU A 919 27.52 -34.04 -24.17
N GLY A 920 26.95 -34.25 -25.38
CA GLY A 920 25.96 -35.29 -25.62
C GLY A 920 24.63 -35.11 -24.87
N GLY A 921 24.35 -33.90 -24.37
CA GLY A 921 23.16 -33.55 -23.57
C GLY A 921 23.42 -33.51 -22.06
N ALA A 922 24.67 -33.71 -21.61
CA ALA A 922 24.99 -33.66 -20.18
C ALA A 922 24.77 -32.25 -19.61
N ILE A 923 24.33 -32.18 -18.36
CA ILE A 923 24.08 -30.92 -17.66
C ILE A 923 25.33 -30.55 -16.84
N ASP A 924 26.07 -29.54 -17.28
CA ASP A 924 27.22 -28.94 -16.58
C ASP A 924 26.77 -27.79 -15.66
N ALA A 925 27.72 -27.18 -14.95
CA ALA A 925 27.45 -26.16 -13.93
C ALA A 925 26.67 -24.95 -14.50
N ASP A 926 27.14 -24.41 -15.63
CA ASP A 926 26.53 -23.25 -16.29
C ASP A 926 25.13 -23.58 -16.82
N ALA A 927 24.94 -24.76 -17.43
CA ALA A 927 23.62 -25.21 -17.87
C ALA A 927 22.65 -25.40 -16.71
N ALA A 928 23.14 -25.90 -15.56
CA ALA A 928 22.33 -26.08 -14.36
C ALA A 928 21.86 -24.74 -13.78
N ASP A 929 22.77 -23.76 -13.70
CA ASP A 929 22.45 -22.42 -13.23
C ASP A 929 21.46 -21.71 -14.15
N LYS A 930 21.70 -21.77 -15.46
CA LYS A 930 20.80 -21.22 -16.47
C LYS A 930 19.40 -21.83 -16.38
N ALA A 931 19.31 -23.15 -16.25
CA ALA A 931 18.03 -23.85 -16.11
C ALA A 931 17.31 -23.44 -14.82
N ALA A 932 18.01 -23.41 -13.68
CA ALA A 932 17.44 -23.02 -12.40
C ALA A 932 16.94 -21.57 -12.43
N ARG A 933 17.69 -20.64 -13.02
CA ARG A 933 17.25 -19.25 -13.16
C ARG A 933 16.02 -19.13 -14.04
N PHE A 934 15.98 -19.81 -15.19
CA PHE A 934 14.85 -19.77 -16.10
C PHE A 934 13.58 -20.40 -15.49
N MET A 935 13.72 -21.46 -14.70
CA MET A 935 12.63 -22.01 -13.89
C MET A 935 12.06 -20.97 -12.92
N ASN A 936 12.90 -20.12 -12.31
CA ASN A 936 12.43 -19.03 -11.44
C ASN A 936 11.65 -17.97 -12.19
N LEU A 937 12.16 -17.54 -13.35
CA LEU A 937 11.47 -16.59 -14.21
C LEU A 937 10.04 -17.06 -14.52
N CYS A 938 9.92 -18.32 -14.94
CA CYS A 938 8.63 -18.93 -15.26
C CYS A 938 7.74 -19.04 -14.01
N ASP A 939 8.28 -19.51 -12.89
CA ASP A 939 7.52 -19.69 -11.66
C ASP A 939 6.98 -18.38 -11.10
N VAL A 940 7.82 -17.35 -11.05
CA VAL A 940 7.47 -16.04 -10.52
C VAL A 940 6.32 -15.44 -11.31
N HIS A 941 6.37 -15.50 -12.64
CA HIS A 941 5.37 -14.90 -13.52
C HIS A 941 4.24 -15.86 -13.94
N GLY A 942 4.18 -17.06 -13.35
CA GLY A 942 3.06 -17.99 -13.54
C GLY A 942 3.07 -18.74 -14.87
N LEU A 943 4.21 -18.84 -15.55
CA LEU A 943 4.33 -19.54 -16.83
C LEU A 943 4.55 -21.06 -16.63
N PRO A 944 3.71 -21.93 -17.21
CA PRO A 944 3.96 -23.37 -17.21
C PRO A 944 5.24 -23.71 -18.00
N ILE A 945 5.96 -24.73 -17.56
CA ILE A 945 7.25 -25.14 -18.10
C ILE A 945 7.10 -26.44 -18.90
N ILE A 946 7.58 -26.43 -20.14
CA ILE A 946 7.79 -27.62 -20.96
C ILE A 946 9.26 -28.02 -20.85
N SER A 947 9.52 -29.25 -20.43
CA SER A 947 10.85 -29.78 -20.20
C SER A 947 11.15 -30.89 -21.19
N LEU A 948 12.00 -30.59 -22.18
CA LEU A 948 12.42 -31.50 -23.24
C LEU A 948 13.71 -32.23 -22.83
N ILE A 949 13.56 -33.51 -22.48
CA ILE A 949 14.61 -34.29 -21.82
C ILE A 949 15.38 -35.14 -22.85
N ASP A 950 16.66 -34.87 -22.99
CA ASP A 950 17.63 -35.69 -23.72
C ASP A 950 19.01 -35.55 -23.09
N THR A 951 19.16 -36.16 -21.91
CA THR A 951 20.36 -36.05 -21.08
C THR A 951 20.87 -37.41 -20.62
N PRO A 952 22.19 -37.64 -20.68
CA PRO A 952 22.81 -38.78 -20.03
C PRO A 952 22.96 -38.63 -18.50
N GLY A 953 22.56 -37.49 -17.95
CA GLY A 953 22.73 -37.12 -16.55
C GLY A 953 23.51 -35.81 -16.38
N PHE A 954 23.92 -35.52 -15.15
CA PHE A 954 24.87 -34.43 -14.91
C PHE A 954 26.23 -34.77 -15.50
N MET A 955 26.96 -33.73 -15.89
CA MET A 955 28.37 -33.89 -16.24
C MET A 955 29.14 -34.30 -14.98
N VAL A 956 30.08 -35.25 -15.16
CA VAL A 956 30.87 -35.86 -14.08
C VAL A 956 32.35 -35.79 -14.42
N GLY A 957 33.20 -35.67 -13.41
CA GLY A 957 34.65 -35.68 -13.56
C GLY A 957 35.31 -34.72 -12.57
N PRO A 958 36.58 -34.98 -12.19
CA PRO A 958 37.26 -34.17 -11.18
C PRO A 958 37.31 -32.68 -11.53
N ASP A 959 37.46 -32.36 -12.81
CA ASP A 959 37.48 -30.97 -13.29
C ASP A 959 36.12 -30.27 -13.15
N GLU A 960 35.01 -30.99 -13.32
CA GLU A 960 33.68 -30.42 -13.05
C GLU A 960 33.40 -30.29 -11.56
N GLU A 961 33.79 -31.28 -10.76
CA GLU A 961 33.64 -31.16 -9.31
C GLU A 961 34.42 -29.96 -8.75
N ALA A 962 35.56 -29.61 -9.35
CA ALA A 962 36.34 -28.42 -8.98
C ALA A 962 35.60 -27.09 -9.23
N LYS A 963 34.62 -27.07 -10.13
CA LYS A 963 33.72 -25.92 -10.39
C LYS A 963 32.53 -25.86 -9.42
N ALA A 964 32.55 -26.65 -8.34
CA ALA A 964 31.43 -26.79 -7.42
C ALA A 964 30.16 -27.36 -8.05
N GLN A 965 30.31 -28.27 -9.04
CA GLN A 965 29.21 -28.93 -9.77
C GLN A 965 28.07 -29.38 -8.85
N VAL A 966 28.38 -30.01 -7.71
CA VAL A 966 27.40 -30.42 -6.69
C VAL A 966 26.40 -29.31 -6.32
N ARG A 967 26.86 -28.07 -6.12
CA ARG A 967 25.98 -26.94 -5.74
C ARG A 967 25.14 -26.46 -6.92
N HIS A 968 25.74 -26.32 -8.09
CA HIS A 968 25.06 -25.87 -9.30
C HIS A 968 23.92 -26.82 -9.70
N VAL A 969 24.19 -28.12 -9.75
CA VAL A 969 23.15 -29.12 -10.08
C VAL A 969 22.11 -29.27 -8.97
N SER A 970 22.50 -29.11 -7.70
CA SER A 970 21.55 -29.09 -6.58
C SER A 970 20.61 -27.87 -6.63
N ARG A 971 21.05 -26.74 -7.17
CA ARG A 971 20.22 -25.55 -7.38
C ARG A 971 19.04 -25.84 -8.29
N MET A 972 19.20 -26.69 -9.31
CA MET A 972 18.08 -27.17 -10.14
C MET A 972 17.06 -27.94 -9.31
N PHE A 973 17.49 -28.90 -8.48
CA PHE A 973 16.57 -29.69 -7.65
C PHE A 973 15.79 -28.82 -6.66
N VAL A 974 16.49 -27.95 -5.93
CA VAL A 974 15.86 -27.03 -4.97
C VAL A 974 14.89 -26.10 -5.70
N THR A 975 15.25 -25.68 -6.90
CA THR A 975 14.39 -24.83 -7.73
C THR A 975 13.14 -25.53 -8.20
N ALA A 976 13.30 -26.65 -8.88
CA ALA A 976 12.23 -27.42 -9.45
C ALA A 976 11.26 -27.95 -8.38
N ALA A 977 11.77 -28.36 -7.21
CA ALA A 977 10.96 -28.82 -6.09
C ALA A 977 10.02 -27.74 -5.52
N LYS A 978 10.31 -26.45 -5.74
CA LYS A 978 9.53 -25.31 -5.25
C LYS A 978 8.59 -24.70 -6.29
N LEU A 979 8.65 -25.14 -7.55
CA LEU A 979 7.77 -24.64 -8.62
C LEU A 979 6.29 -24.73 -8.24
N ARG A 980 5.57 -23.65 -8.51
CA ARG A 980 4.12 -23.50 -8.34
C ARG A 980 3.38 -23.75 -9.65
N VAL A 981 4.06 -23.42 -10.75
CA VAL A 981 3.64 -23.67 -12.13
C VAL A 981 3.78 -25.15 -12.50
N ALA A 982 3.02 -25.57 -13.52
CA ALA A 982 3.11 -26.91 -14.08
C ALA A 982 4.48 -27.14 -14.72
N ILE A 983 5.01 -28.36 -14.59
CA ILE A 983 6.13 -28.83 -15.41
C ILE A 983 5.68 -30.05 -16.19
N LEU A 984 5.90 -30.03 -17.50
CA LEU A 984 5.50 -31.07 -18.46
C LEU A 984 6.79 -31.70 -19.01
N ALA A 985 7.12 -32.88 -18.51
CA ALA A 985 8.32 -33.61 -18.87
C ALA A 985 8.08 -34.45 -20.12
N ILE A 986 8.88 -34.21 -21.16
CA ILE A 986 8.81 -34.92 -22.44
C ILE A 986 10.21 -35.47 -22.74
N ALA A 987 10.39 -36.78 -22.55
CA ALA A 987 11.63 -37.44 -22.93
C ALA A 987 11.70 -37.62 -24.45
N LEU A 988 12.68 -36.96 -25.07
CA LEU A 988 12.92 -37.06 -26.51
C LEU A 988 13.74 -38.30 -26.85
N ARG A 989 14.77 -38.57 -26.05
CA ARG A 989 15.65 -39.74 -26.21
C ARG A 989 16.24 -40.18 -24.88
N LYS A 990 17.31 -39.55 -24.37
CA LYS A 990 17.98 -40.04 -23.14
C LYS A 990 17.34 -39.48 -21.88
N GLY A 991 16.89 -40.36 -20.98
CA GLY A 991 16.36 -40.02 -19.67
C GLY A 991 17.12 -40.73 -18.55
N TYR A 992 18.40 -40.39 -18.34
CA TYR A 992 19.24 -41.09 -17.37
C TYR A 992 19.52 -40.34 -16.07
N GLY A 993 19.47 -41.11 -14.97
CA GLY A 993 19.96 -40.71 -13.65
C GLY A 993 19.37 -39.40 -13.11
N LEU A 994 20.11 -38.79 -12.20
CA LEU A 994 19.68 -37.58 -11.49
C LEU A 994 19.50 -36.37 -12.42
N GLY A 995 20.23 -36.29 -13.53
CA GLY A 995 20.07 -35.18 -14.49
C GLY A 995 18.68 -35.18 -15.15
N ALA A 996 18.21 -36.36 -15.60
CA ALA A 996 16.85 -36.49 -16.14
C ALA A 996 15.79 -36.25 -15.06
N MET A 997 16.02 -36.70 -13.82
CA MET A 997 15.12 -36.41 -12.70
C MET A 997 15.03 -34.91 -12.42
N ALA A 998 16.14 -34.18 -12.45
CA ALA A 998 16.14 -32.73 -12.26
C ALA A 998 15.33 -32.01 -13.35
N MET A 999 15.47 -32.43 -14.61
CA MET A 999 14.67 -31.91 -15.72
C MET A 999 13.16 -32.18 -15.54
N ALA A 1000 12.79 -33.29 -14.91
CA ALA A 1000 11.39 -33.64 -14.62
C ALA A 1000 10.83 -33.03 -13.32
N GLY A 1001 11.55 -32.13 -12.65
CA GLY A 1001 11.08 -31.50 -11.41
C GLY A 1001 11.59 -32.15 -10.11
N GLY A 1002 12.61 -32.99 -10.21
CA GLY A 1002 13.21 -33.77 -9.12
C GLY A 1002 12.82 -35.26 -9.15
N SER A 1003 11.75 -35.61 -9.87
CA SER A 1003 11.32 -36.98 -10.16
C SER A 1003 10.33 -36.93 -11.31
N PHE A 1004 10.25 -37.99 -12.13
CA PHE A 1004 9.20 -38.11 -13.16
C PHE A 1004 7.78 -38.16 -12.57
N ARG A 1005 7.62 -38.44 -11.27
CA ARG A 1005 6.34 -38.29 -10.56
C ARG A 1005 6.02 -36.85 -10.12
N SER A 1006 7.02 -35.96 -10.13
CA SER A 1006 6.84 -34.57 -9.71
C SER A 1006 6.24 -33.69 -10.80
N ALA A 1007 6.45 -34.07 -12.06
CA ALA A 1007 5.86 -33.43 -13.23
C ALA A 1007 4.34 -33.63 -13.27
N SER A 1008 3.63 -32.65 -13.81
CA SER A 1008 2.18 -32.74 -14.04
C SER A 1008 1.84 -33.71 -15.18
N CYS A 1009 2.81 -33.95 -16.05
CA CYS A 1009 2.76 -34.90 -17.15
C CYS A 1009 4.18 -35.37 -17.42
N SER A 1010 4.37 -36.67 -17.53
CA SER A 1010 5.66 -37.32 -17.83
C SER A 1010 5.48 -38.29 -18.99
N VAL A 1011 5.73 -37.81 -20.21
CA VAL A 1011 5.60 -38.60 -21.43
C VAL A 1011 6.93 -38.78 -22.12
N SER A 1012 6.98 -39.75 -23.03
CA SER A 1012 8.14 -39.99 -23.89
C SER A 1012 7.74 -40.04 -25.35
N TRP A 1013 8.62 -39.57 -26.22
CA TRP A 1013 8.61 -39.97 -27.64
C TRP A 1013 9.08 -41.43 -27.78
N PRO A 1014 8.81 -42.09 -28.93
CA PRO A 1014 9.14 -43.51 -29.12
C PRO A 1014 10.63 -43.80 -29.01
N THR A 1015 11.48 -42.82 -29.31
CA THR A 1015 12.95 -42.88 -29.21
C THR A 1015 13.48 -42.82 -27.78
N GLY A 1016 12.61 -42.70 -26.78
CA GLY A 1016 13.00 -42.59 -25.38
C GLY A 1016 13.69 -43.85 -24.83
N GLU A 1017 14.71 -43.64 -24.00
CA GLU A 1017 15.47 -44.64 -23.29
C GLU A 1017 15.83 -44.16 -21.88
N PHE A 1018 15.58 -44.99 -20.88
CA PHE A 1018 15.68 -44.64 -19.46
C PHE A 1018 16.56 -45.62 -18.69
N GLY A 1019 17.07 -45.17 -17.55
CA GLY A 1019 17.95 -45.94 -16.70
C GLY A 1019 18.58 -45.12 -15.57
N PRO A 1020 19.07 -45.78 -14.51
CA PRO A 1020 19.69 -45.09 -13.37
C PRO A 1020 21.01 -44.39 -13.73
N MET A 1021 21.67 -44.83 -14.80
CA MET A 1021 22.85 -44.23 -15.43
C MET A 1021 22.86 -44.65 -16.92
N GLY A 1022 23.78 -44.10 -17.71
CA GLY A 1022 23.95 -44.52 -19.10
C GLY A 1022 24.15 -46.04 -19.22
N LEU A 1023 23.45 -46.67 -20.18
CA LEU A 1023 23.38 -48.12 -20.34
C LEU A 1023 24.76 -48.77 -20.44
N GLU A 1024 25.65 -48.16 -21.21
CA GLU A 1024 27.02 -48.60 -21.42
C GLU A 1024 27.83 -48.61 -20.11
N GLY A 1025 27.63 -47.59 -19.27
CA GLY A 1025 28.26 -47.46 -17.96
C GLY A 1025 27.71 -48.47 -16.95
N SER A 1026 26.39 -48.66 -16.95
CA SER A 1026 25.71 -49.65 -16.11
C SER A 1026 26.23 -51.08 -16.37
N ILE A 1027 26.39 -51.46 -17.64
CA ILE A 1027 26.92 -52.78 -18.00
C ILE A 1027 28.39 -52.94 -17.58
N ARG A 1028 29.24 -51.93 -17.83
CA ARG A 1028 30.67 -51.98 -17.45
C ARG A 1028 30.87 -52.12 -15.94
N LEU A 1029 30.00 -51.51 -15.13
CA LEU A 1029 30.09 -51.57 -13.68
C LEU A 1029 29.41 -52.82 -13.11
N GLY A 1030 28.16 -53.07 -13.50
CA GLY A 1030 27.30 -54.11 -12.93
C GLY A 1030 27.65 -55.53 -13.37
N PHE A 1031 28.28 -55.68 -14.55
CA PHE A 1031 28.68 -56.98 -15.11
C PHE A 1031 30.21 -57.12 -15.24
N LYS A 1032 30.96 -56.37 -14.45
CA LYS A 1032 32.43 -56.36 -14.53
C LYS A 1032 33.02 -57.76 -14.35
N LYS A 1033 32.53 -58.53 -13.37
CA LYS A 1033 33.03 -59.89 -13.10
C LYS A 1033 32.74 -60.85 -14.25
N GLU A 1034 31.58 -60.72 -14.89
CA GLU A 1034 31.14 -61.50 -16.04
C GLU A 1034 31.89 -61.13 -17.32
N LEU A 1035 32.24 -59.85 -17.49
CA LEU A 1035 33.06 -59.39 -18.61
C LEU A 1035 34.54 -59.75 -18.43
N ASP A 1036 35.06 -59.63 -17.20
CA ASP A 1036 36.45 -59.96 -16.85
C ASP A 1036 36.71 -61.48 -16.89
N SER A 1037 35.66 -62.31 -16.71
CA SER A 1037 35.77 -63.78 -16.82
C SER A 1037 35.95 -64.27 -18.27
N VAL A 1038 35.66 -63.43 -19.26
CA VAL A 1038 35.95 -63.67 -20.68
C VAL A 1038 37.24 -62.93 -21.05
N PRO A 1039 38.24 -63.55 -21.71
CA PRO A 1039 39.46 -62.85 -22.13
C PRO A 1039 39.18 -61.66 -23.05
N ASP A 1040 40.09 -60.68 -23.03
CA ASP A 1040 39.93 -59.48 -23.87
C ASP A 1040 40.01 -59.85 -25.36
N GLY A 1041 38.98 -59.48 -26.14
CA GLY A 1041 38.86 -59.91 -27.53
C GLY A 1041 37.43 -59.82 -28.09
N PRO A 1042 37.19 -60.38 -29.30
CA PRO A 1042 35.90 -60.32 -29.98
C PRO A 1042 34.73 -60.90 -29.17
N GLU A 1043 34.99 -61.94 -28.37
CA GLU A 1043 33.97 -62.61 -27.55
C GLU A 1043 33.51 -61.74 -26.37
N ARG A 1044 34.43 -61.08 -25.67
CA ARG A 1044 34.09 -60.10 -24.61
C ARG A 1044 33.30 -58.93 -25.19
N LYS A 1045 33.69 -58.44 -26.37
CA LYS A 1045 32.94 -57.38 -27.07
C LYS A 1045 31.54 -57.84 -27.46
N ALA A 1046 31.39 -59.05 -28.01
CA ALA A 1046 30.08 -59.60 -28.35
C ALA A 1046 29.18 -59.77 -27.11
N LEU A 1047 29.73 -60.25 -25.99
CA LEU A 1047 29.02 -60.33 -24.71
C LEU A 1047 28.61 -58.94 -24.20
N TYR A 1048 29.52 -57.96 -24.26
CA TYR A 1048 29.24 -56.58 -23.91
C TYR A 1048 28.10 -55.99 -24.76
N ASP A 1049 28.19 -56.12 -26.08
CA ASP A 1049 27.19 -55.62 -27.03
C ASP A 1049 25.83 -56.30 -26.80
N GLN A 1050 25.82 -57.61 -26.50
CA GLN A 1050 24.61 -58.35 -26.14
C GLN A 1050 23.97 -57.84 -24.83
N LEU A 1051 24.77 -57.60 -23.80
CA LEU A 1051 24.29 -57.07 -22.52
C LEU A 1051 23.76 -55.63 -22.66
N VAL A 1052 24.43 -54.79 -23.46
CA VAL A 1052 23.96 -53.44 -23.78
C VAL A 1052 22.65 -53.47 -24.57
N ALA A 1053 22.53 -54.34 -25.58
CA ALA A 1053 21.29 -54.49 -26.34
C ALA A 1053 20.11 -54.93 -25.46
N ARG A 1054 20.34 -55.85 -24.52
CA ARG A 1054 19.33 -56.26 -23.53
C ARG A 1054 18.97 -55.13 -22.57
N ALA A 1055 19.95 -54.34 -22.12
CA ALA A 1055 19.71 -53.19 -21.26
C ALA A 1055 18.92 -52.11 -21.99
N TYR A 1056 19.19 -51.89 -23.28
CA TYR A 1056 18.43 -50.99 -24.14
C TYR A 1056 16.99 -51.45 -24.31
N GLU A 1057 16.76 -52.72 -24.63
CA GLU A 1057 15.41 -53.27 -24.73
C GLU A 1057 14.64 -53.04 -23.42
N ARG A 1058 15.23 -53.34 -22.26
CA ARG A 1058 14.61 -53.09 -20.95
C ARG A 1058 14.35 -51.61 -20.65
N GLY A 1059 15.28 -50.74 -21.01
CA GLY A 1059 15.20 -49.29 -20.78
C GLY A 1059 14.41 -48.52 -21.83
N HIS A 1060 13.93 -49.18 -22.89
CA HIS A 1060 13.16 -48.56 -23.95
C HIS A 1060 11.84 -47.98 -23.43
N ALA A 1061 11.42 -46.82 -23.94
CA ALA A 1061 10.25 -46.08 -23.45
C ALA A 1061 8.98 -46.92 -23.31
N ILE A 1062 8.71 -47.83 -24.28
CA ILE A 1062 7.52 -48.71 -24.24
C ILE A 1062 7.56 -49.63 -23.01
N ASN A 1063 8.72 -50.18 -22.68
CA ASN A 1063 8.87 -51.06 -21.52
C ASN A 1063 8.78 -50.26 -20.21
N VAL A 1064 9.34 -49.06 -20.17
CA VAL A 1064 9.27 -48.14 -19.02
C VAL A 1064 7.83 -47.66 -18.76
N ALA A 1065 7.06 -47.39 -19.82
CA ALA A 1065 5.64 -47.09 -19.70
C ALA A 1065 4.82 -48.30 -19.22
N SER A 1066 5.17 -49.52 -19.66
CA SER A 1066 4.50 -50.75 -19.22
C SER A 1066 4.65 -51.02 -17.71
N THR A 1067 5.69 -50.46 -17.08
CA THR A 1067 5.94 -50.51 -15.63
C THR A 1067 5.45 -49.29 -14.88
N THR A 1068 4.72 -48.38 -15.53
CA THR A 1068 4.14 -47.14 -14.99
C THR A 1068 5.16 -46.16 -14.40
N GLU A 1069 6.39 -46.17 -14.91
CA GLU A 1069 7.41 -45.18 -14.54
C GLU A 1069 7.24 -43.83 -15.25
N ILE A 1070 6.52 -43.83 -16.38
CA ILE A 1070 6.08 -42.65 -17.15
C ILE A 1070 4.60 -42.82 -17.54
N ASP A 1071 3.91 -41.73 -17.84
CA ASP A 1071 2.46 -41.69 -18.09
C ASP A 1071 2.09 -42.30 -19.45
N ALA A 1072 2.87 -42.01 -20.49
CA ALA A 1072 2.64 -42.53 -21.84
C ALA A 1072 3.89 -42.47 -22.73
N VAL A 1073 3.91 -43.33 -23.76
CA VAL A 1073 4.72 -43.13 -24.96
C VAL A 1073 3.81 -42.61 -26.05
N ILE A 1074 4.12 -41.44 -26.61
CA ILE A 1074 3.22 -40.68 -27.49
C ILE A 1074 3.80 -40.60 -28.90
N ASP A 1075 2.93 -40.40 -29.90
CA ASP A 1075 3.38 -39.95 -31.21
C ASP A 1075 3.94 -38.51 -31.07
N PRO A 1076 5.15 -38.20 -31.57
CA PRO A 1076 5.69 -36.84 -31.54
C PRO A 1076 4.72 -35.78 -32.09
N ALA A 1077 3.86 -36.12 -33.06
CA ALA A 1077 2.86 -35.23 -33.61
C ALA A 1077 1.74 -34.85 -32.62
N GLU A 1078 1.51 -35.65 -31.56
CA GLU A 1078 0.51 -35.39 -30.52
C GLU A 1078 1.03 -34.52 -29.37
N THR A 1079 2.32 -34.14 -29.40
CA THR A 1079 2.98 -33.41 -28.31
C THR A 1079 2.21 -32.15 -27.89
N ARG A 1080 1.70 -31.36 -28.84
CA ARG A 1080 0.93 -30.14 -28.54
C ARG A 1080 -0.38 -30.43 -27.80
N THR A 1081 -1.06 -31.54 -28.12
CA THR A 1081 -2.28 -31.97 -27.43
C THR A 1081 -2.00 -32.30 -25.97
N TRP A 1082 -0.90 -33.02 -25.72
CA TRP A 1082 -0.44 -33.36 -24.36
C TRP A 1082 -0.03 -32.12 -23.58
N ILE A 1083 0.65 -31.15 -24.22
CA ILE A 1083 0.98 -29.87 -23.58
C ILE A 1083 -0.29 -29.14 -23.16
N ARG A 1084 -1.23 -28.95 -24.09
CA ARG A 1084 -2.49 -28.26 -23.82
C ARG A 1084 -3.28 -28.92 -22.69
N GLN A 1085 -3.44 -30.25 -22.73
CA GLN A 1085 -4.15 -30.98 -21.68
C GLN A 1085 -3.42 -30.91 -20.34
N GLY A 1086 -2.10 -31.07 -20.33
CA GLY A 1086 -1.27 -31.00 -19.14
C GLY A 1086 -1.32 -29.63 -18.46
N ILE A 1087 -1.33 -28.53 -19.23
CA ILE A 1087 -1.55 -27.18 -18.71
C ILE A 1087 -2.97 -27.06 -18.12
N ALA A 1088 -3.99 -27.50 -18.85
CA ALA A 1088 -5.39 -27.40 -18.41
C ALA A 1088 -5.70 -28.24 -17.17
N SER A 1089 -5.05 -29.41 -17.01
CA SER A 1089 -5.23 -30.29 -15.84
C SER A 1089 -4.40 -29.86 -14.63
N ALA A 1090 -3.41 -28.99 -14.82
CA ALA A 1090 -2.56 -28.54 -13.74
C ALA A 1090 -3.25 -27.40 -12.97
N SER A 1091 -3.58 -27.63 -11.71
CA SER A 1091 -3.85 -26.53 -10.80
C SER A 1091 -2.53 -25.82 -10.48
N LEU A 1092 -2.55 -24.47 -10.49
CA LEU A 1092 -1.50 -23.70 -9.83
C LEU A 1092 -1.37 -24.25 -8.41
N ARG A 1093 -0.16 -24.66 -8.01
CA ARG A 1093 0.10 -25.12 -6.63
C ARG A 1093 0.12 -23.90 -5.70
N ALA A 1094 -1.02 -23.22 -5.58
CA ALA A 1094 -1.20 -21.93 -4.91
C ALA A 1094 -0.83 -21.96 -3.42
N SER A 1095 -0.77 -23.15 -2.82
CA SER A 1095 -0.29 -23.37 -1.46
C SER A 1095 1.23 -23.20 -1.29
N ARG A 1096 1.99 -23.16 -2.39
CA ARG A 1096 3.43 -22.87 -2.36
C ARG A 1096 3.64 -21.35 -2.40
N PRO A 1097 4.35 -20.75 -1.43
CA PRO A 1097 4.59 -19.31 -1.42
C PRO A 1097 5.35 -18.88 -2.69
N ARG A 1098 4.95 -17.73 -3.27
CA ARG A 1098 5.64 -17.11 -4.41
C ARG A 1098 7.10 -16.87 -4.02
N ARG A 1099 8.05 -17.23 -4.89
CA ARG A 1099 9.43 -16.77 -4.74
C ARG A 1099 9.41 -15.25 -4.76
N SER A 1100 10.12 -14.63 -3.82
CA SER A 1100 10.12 -13.17 -3.68
C SER A 1100 11.02 -12.45 -4.67
N PHE A 1101 11.88 -13.17 -5.42
CA PHE A 1101 12.74 -12.60 -6.47
C PHE A 1101 13.18 -13.67 -7.47
N ILE A 1102 13.64 -13.23 -8.64
CA ILE A 1102 14.35 -14.06 -9.61
C ILE A 1102 15.85 -13.91 -9.33
N ASP A 1103 16.54 -15.03 -9.13
CA ASP A 1103 17.97 -15.01 -8.84
C ASP A 1103 18.75 -14.32 -9.99
N THR A 1104 19.64 -13.40 -9.64
CA THR A 1104 20.41 -12.61 -10.62
C THR A 1104 21.52 -13.42 -11.28
N TRP A 1105 21.87 -14.58 -10.70
CA TRP A 1105 22.84 -15.53 -11.26
C TRP A 1105 22.32 -16.26 -12.49
#